data_AF-A0A433IJX6-F1
#
_entry.id   AF-A0A433IJX6-F1
#
_cell.length_a   1.000
_cell.length_b   1.000
_cell.length_c   1.000
_cell.angle_alpha   90.00
_cell.angle_beta   90.00
_cell.angle_gamma   90.00
#
_symmetry.space_group_name_H-M   'P 1'
#
loop_
_entity.id
_entity.type
_entity.pdbx_description
1 polymer ?
#
loop_
_entity_poly.entity_id
_entity_poly.type
_entity_poly.pdbx_seq_one_letter_code
_entity_poly.pdbx_strand_id
1 'polypeptide(L)'
;MAPSADSALHRIFILLRARTGHDFSQYKQKTVQRRISRRMAVQQIEQIEDYYQYLRRMPMEVNLLAGEFLIGVTEFFRNPEAFETLGQLALPPLFTARPPEEPIRVWVPACASGEEAYSIAILLYEYQNATHNIYPVQIFATDLDRAAIGRARLGHYPLGIAAHLSPERLEHFFVLDENGYQVKDLIRNSVVFATHSLIKDPPFSRVDLISCRNLLIYLQSPLQKKVLQLLHYALKPGGFLFLGNSENADAFPHLFTPINRQWKIYQRIANSEPRSLATNVLDLNRIPNNSELARTSPEPAINIRQILEQWLLDRAPPCVLVNGQGDILYVHGRTGAYLELASGEGIESNVLRLAREGLSSFLGAALRQAQIGREPVIYEHVRMQGHDGFQNIRLSVYPLPKVATAPELNIIQFETLDSSSAPPSASASAEKRIATLEWELRATREYLQTTIQDLEASNEEMKSSNEEIQSANEELESSREELQSVNEELVTLNAEHEQKIAELLQVNNDLNNVLSRIDIGIIFLDNQLHIRRFNAAATRISNLIGSDLGRPLSDIVSKLNYPALLDDVRAVLDQLSSRECEVQTREGGWYWMCIRPYRTADNVIDGVMLTFTNISEQKTVQQQLQQAQQDIQAARVRAESLIANIVDLFDAPLAVLDSDMRIVTTNRAFRQYGQIKATDASDYRLRELIHESADLRPLQALLADESQTPEPRTLELPSAIPNSTGPALRLTAQPIRAPEGGAPLLLVTFDPASIS
;
A
#
# COMPACT_ATOMS: atom_id res chain seq x y z
N MET A 1 -39.45 12.12 13.75
CA MET A 1 -38.26 11.75 14.54
C MET A 1 -37.20 11.25 13.58
N ALA A 2 -36.19 12.08 13.28
CA ALA A 2 -35.06 11.63 12.48
C ALA A 2 -34.29 10.57 13.29
N PRO A 3 -33.94 9.41 12.73
CA PRO A 3 -33.07 8.46 13.42
C PRO A 3 -31.72 9.15 13.68
N SER A 4 -31.22 9.06 14.92
CA SER A 4 -29.94 9.67 15.30
C SER A 4 -28.79 9.06 14.50
N ALA A 5 -27.76 9.86 14.18
CA ALA A 5 -26.57 9.43 13.44
C ALA A 5 -25.87 8.20 14.08
N ASP A 6 -25.96 8.04 15.40
CA ASP A 6 -25.46 6.86 16.12
C ASP A 6 -26.16 5.56 15.72
N SER A 7 -27.45 5.61 15.37
CA SER A 7 -28.22 4.44 14.89
C SER A 7 -27.74 3.97 13.53
N ALA A 8 -27.46 4.90 12.61
CA ALA A 8 -26.94 4.59 11.27
C ALA A 8 -25.54 3.97 11.33
N LEU A 9 -24.66 4.55 12.16
CA LEU A 9 -23.30 4.06 12.36
C LEU A 9 -23.27 2.64 12.94
N HIS A 10 -24.12 2.34 13.92
CA HIS A 10 -24.25 0.99 14.46
C HIS A 10 -24.70 -0.04 13.39
N ARG A 11 -25.63 0.35 12.52
CA ARG A 11 -26.09 -0.51 11.40
C ARG A 11 -24.98 -0.77 10.39
N ILE A 12 -24.13 0.23 10.10
CA ILE A 12 -22.96 0.06 9.23
C ILE A 12 -21.99 -0.97 9.84
N PHE A 13 -21.76 -0.95 11.17
CA PHE A 13 -20.92 -1.97 11.81
C PHE A 13 -21.50 -3.38 11.73
N ILE A 14 -22.81 -3.54 11.90
CA ILE A 14 -23.48 -4.83 11.73
C ILE A 14 -23.29 -5.34 10.30
N LEU A 15 -23.44 -4.47 9.30
CA LEU A 15 -23.26 -4.83 7.89
C LEU A 15 -21.81 -5.23 7.57
N LEU A 16 -20.84 -4.46 8.07
CA LEU A 16 -19.42 -4.79 7.94
C LEU A 16 -19.09 -6.13 8.59
N ARG A 17 -19.57 -6.38 9.80
CA ARG A 17 -19.35 -7.64 10.52
C ARG A 17 -19.98 -8.83 9.82
N ALA A 18 -21.20 -8.69 9.32
CA ALA A 18 -21.89 -9.76 8.59
C ALA A 18 -21.13 -10.18 7.32
N ARG A 19 -20.47 -9.22 6.65
CA ARG A 19 -19.81 -9.45 5.37
C ARG A 19 -18.33 -9.84 5.50
N THR A 20 -17.59 -9.13 6.36
CA THR A 20 -16.14 -9.30 6.52
C THR A 20 -15.80 -10.27 7.65
N GLY A 21 -16.72 -10.48 8.60
CA GLY A 21 -16.48 -11.24 9.81
C GLY A 21 -15.72 -10.48 10.90
N HIS A 22 -15.36 -9.21 10.66
CA HIS A 22 -14.63 -8.36 11.59
C HIS A 22 -15.54 -7.36 12.31
N ASP A 23 -15.30 -7.18 13.60
CA ASP A 23 -16.07 -6.25 14.43
C ASP A 23 -15.27 -4.96 14.68
N PHE A 24 -15.78 -3.85 14.12
CA PHE A 24 -15.19 -2.52 14.25
C PHE A 24 -15.89 -1.64 15.30
N SER A 25 -16.89 -2.18 16.02
CA SER A 25 -17.68 -1.40 17.00
C SER A 25 -16.85 -0.84 18.16
N GLN A 26 -15.76 -1.53 18.52
CA GLN A 26 -14.84 -1.14 19.59
C GLN A 26 -13.59 -0.41 19.07
N TYR A 27 -13.60 0.07 17.82
CA TYR A 27 -12.59 0.98 17.30
C TYR A 27 -12.92 2.42 17.74
N LYS A 28 -11.91 3.30 17.77
CA LYS A 28 -12.12 4.71 18.13
C LYS A 28 -13.11 5.36 17.18
N GLN A 29 -14.25 5.80 17.72
CA GLN A 29 -15.37 6.31 16.92
C GLN A 29 -14.98 7.49 16.04
N LYS A 30 -14.21 8.46 16.55
CA LYS A 30 -13.75 9.62 15.75
C LYS A 30 -12.96 9.20 14.51
N THR A 31 -12.06 8.23 14.66
CA THR A 31 -11.24 7.71 13.55
C THR A 31 -12.12 7.03 12.51
N VAL A 32 -13.05 6.19 12.97
CA VAL A 32 -13.97 5.44 12.11
C VAL A 32 -14.94 6.36 11.38
N GLN A 33 -15.53 7.33 12.08
CA GLN A 33 -16.41 8.34 11.49
C GLN A 33 -15.69 9.13 10.39
N ARG A 34 -14.45 9.59 10.63
CA ARG A 34 -13.65 10.28 9.61
C ARG A 34 -13.43 9.43 8.36
N ARG A 35 -13.16 8.13 8.51
CA ARG A 35 -13.00 7.19 7.39
C ARG A 35 -14.31 6.95 6.63
N ILE A 36 -15.43 6.83 7.34
CA ILE A 36 -16.77 6.75 6.74
C ILE A 36 -17.07 8.04 5.94
N SER A 37 -16.86 9.22 6.54
CA SER A 37 -17.05 10.51 5.88
C SER A 37 -16.19 10.68 4.63
N ARG A 38 -14.95 10.17 4.64
CA ARG A 38 -14.09 10.16 3.44
C ARG A 38 -14.69 9.32 2.31
N ARG A 39 -15.16 8.09 2.61
CA ARG A 39 -15.82 7.24 1.60
C ARG A 39 -17.13 7.84 1.09
N MET A 40 -17.90 8.43 1.99
CA MET A 40 -19.11 9.19 1.67
C MET A 40 -18.80 10.32 0.68
N ALA A 41 -17.75 11.11 0.91
CA ALA A 41 -17.31 12.17 0.01
C ALA A 41 -16.91 11.65 -1.38
N VAL A 42 -16.16 10.54 -1.44
CA VAL A 42 -15.79 9.88 -2.72
C VAL A 42 -17.02 9.44 -3.52
N GLN A 43 -18.06 8.97 -2.83
CA GLN A 43 -19.32 8.56 -3.45
C GLN A 43 -20.32 9.71 -3.60
N GLN A 44 -19.95 10.94 -3.22
CA GLN A 44 -20.81 12.14 -3.24
C GLN A 44 -22.12 11.96 -2.44
N ILE A 45 -22.04 11.30 -1.28
CA ILE A 45 -23.17 11.07 -0.38
C ILE A 45 -23.00 11.92 0.87
N GLU A 46 -23.96 12.81 1.15
CA GLU A 46 -23.87 13.74 2.29
C GLU A 46 -24.40 13.13 3.61
N GLN A 47 -25.42 12.28 3.53
CA GLN A 47 -26.09 11.72 4.71
C GLN A 47 -25.68 10.27 4.98
N ILE A 48 -25.38 9.97 6.25
CA ILE A 48 -24.90 8.65 6.66
C ILE A 48 -25.96 7.55 6.45
N GLU A 49 -27.25 7.88 6.55
CA GLU A 49 -28.33 6.91 6.31
C GLU A 49 -28.41 6.53 4.82
N ASP A 50 -28.22 7.49 3.91
CA ASP A 50 -28.14 7.24 2.48
C ASP A 50 -26.92 6.38 2.14
N TYR A 51 -25.80 6.64 2.81
CA TYR A 51 -24.60 5.81 2.68
C TYR A 51 -24.83 4.38 3.17
N TYR A 52 -25.55 4.19 4.28
CA TYR A 52 -25.95 2.86 4.73
C TYR A 52 -26.82 2.13 3.69
N GLN A 53 -27.79 2.81 3.06
CA GLN A 53 -28.58 2.20 1.98
C GLN A 53 -27.74 1.88 0.74
N TYR A 54 -26.78 2.74 0.42
CA TYR A 54 -25.82 2.51 -0.66
C TYR A 54 -24.97 1.26 -0.39
N LEU A 55 -24.42 1.12 0.81
CA LEU A 55 -23.64 -0.06 1.24
C LEU A 55 -24.44 -1.37 1.11
N ARG A 56 -25.76 -1.35 1.37
CA ARG A 56 -26.63 -2.53 1.19
C ARG A 56 -26.80 -2.91 -0.27
N ARG A 57 -26.85 -1.93 -1.19
CA ARG A 57 -27.00 -2.15 -2.64
C ARG A 57 -25.68 -2.51 -3.32
N MET A 58 -24.57 -1.98 -2.81
CA MET A 58 -23.23 -2.14 -3.38
C MET A 58 -22.30 -2.93 -2.45
N PRO A 59 -22.42 -4.27 -2.45
CA PRO A 59 -21.51 -5.23 -1.83
C PRO A 59 -20.01 -4.87 -1.84
N MET A 60 -19.48 -4.38 -2.97
CA MET A 60 -18.06 -4.05 -3.10
C MET A 60 -17.64 -2.84 -2.25
N GLU A 61 -18.53 -1.86 -2.06
CA GLU A 61 -18.24 -0.68 -1.24
C GLU A 61 -18.01 -1.06 0.23
N VAL A 62 -18.71 -2.09 0.73
CA VAL A 62 -18.50 -2.59 2.11
C VAL A 62 -17.07 -3.12 2.30
N ASN A 63 -16.50 -3.77 1.28
CA ASN A 63 -15.12 -4.26 1.33
C ASN A 63 -14.12 -3.09 1.28
N LEU A 64 -14.39 -2.08 0.45
CA LEU A 64 -13.55 -0.87 0.36
C LEU A 64 -13.58 -0.06 1.66
N LEU A 65 -14.76 0.09 2.28
CA LEU A 65 -14.90 0.75 3.58
C LEU A 65 -14.17 -0.02 4.68
N ALA A 66 -14.25 -1.35 4.69
CA ALA A 66 -13.49 -2.16 5.63
C ALA A 66 -11.97 -1.96 5.46
N GLY A 67 -11.50 -1.86 4.22
CA GLY A 67 -10.09 -1.56 3.91
C GLY A 67 -9.62 -0.21 4.45
N GLU A 68 -10.46 0.84 4.41
CA GLU A 68 -10.12 2.16 4.99
C GLU A 68 -9.91 2.13 6.51
N PHE A 69 -10.47 1.13 7.21
CA PHE A 69 -10.26 0.97 8.64
C PHE A 69 -8.93 0.27 8.96
N LEU A 70 -8.37 -0.46 8.00
CA LEU A 70 -7.11 -1.20 8.12
C LEU A 70 -5.96 -0.33 7.59
N ILE A 71 -5.48 0.60 8.42
CA ILE A 71 -4.37 1.49 8.06
C ILE A 71 -3.06 0.69 8.09
N GLY A 72 -2.54 0.34 6.91
CA GLY A 72 -1.35 -0.53 6.76
C GLY A 72 -0.02 0.20 6.56
N VAL A 73 0.12 1.47 6.97
CA VAL A 73 1.38 2.22 6.80
C VAL A 73 2.42 1.71 7.80
N THR A 74 3.50 1.13 7.27
CA THR A 74 4.62 0.58 8.03
C THR A 74 5.93 0.77 7.25
N GLU A 75 7.06 0.65 7.93
CA GLU A 75 8.40 0.82 7.37
C GLU A 75 9.39 -0.13 8.06
N PHE A 76 10.50 -0.44 7.37
CA PHE A 76 11.57 -1.23 7.96
C PHE A 76 12.21 -0.49 9.14
N PHE A 77 12.48 -1.21 10.23
CA PHE A 77 13.06 -0.67 11.46
C PHE A 77 12.39 0.62 11.97
N ARG A 78 11.05 0.70 11.86
CA ARG A 78 10.26 1.86 12.33
C ARG A 78 10.66 2.28 13.74
N ASN A 79 11.23 3.49 13.88
CA ASN A 79 11.98 3.93 15.06
C ASN A 79 13.22 3.04 15.33
N PRO A 80 14.35 3.25 14.62
CA PRO A 80 15.52 2.38 14.67
C PRO A 80 16.08 2.18 16.09
N GLU A 81 16.09 3.24 16.90
CA GLU A 81 16.58 3.21 18.28
C GLU A 81 15.75 2.27 19.18
N ALA A 82 14.48 2.06 18.84
CA ALA A 82 13.61 1.11 19.53
C ALA A 82 14.07 -0.33 19.27
N PHE A 83 14.44 -0.65 18.02
CA PHE A 83 14.96 -1.97 17.63
C PHE A 83 16.36 -2.22 18.19
N GLU A 84 17.21 -1.19 18.25
CA GLU A 84 18.51 -1.28 18.94
C GLU A 84 18.34 -1.60 20.42
N THR A 85 17.43 -0.90 21.10
CA THR A 85 17.11 -1.14 22.51
C THR A 85 16.54 -2.56 22.72
N LEU A 86 15.66 -3.02 21.82
CA LEU A 86 15.16 -4.39 21.83
C LEU A 86 16.31 -5.40 21.67
N GLY A 87 17.24 -5.12 20.74
CA GLY A 87 18.46 -5.88 20.50
C GLY A 87 19.32 -6.03 21.75
N GLN A 88 19.48 -4.95 22.51
CA GLN A 88 20.33 -4.93 23.71
C GLN A 88 19.67 -5.57 24.94
N LEU A 89 18.36 -5.36 25.13
CA LEU A 89 17.67 -5.73 26.37
C LEU A 89 16.90 -7.05 26.28
N ALA A 90 16.25 -7.31 25.15
CA ALA A 90 15.37 -8.48 25.01
C ALA A 90 16.07 -9.67 24.36
N LEU A 91 16.99 -9.46 23.40
CA LEU A 91 17.63 -10.58 22.71
C LEU A 91 18.57 -11.41 23.60
N PRO A 92 19.48 -10.84 24.42
CA PRO A 92 20.40 -11.69 25.18
C PRO A 92 19.70 -12.71 26.10
N PRO A 93 18.65 -12.34 26.87
CA PRO A 93 17.87 -13.31 27.63
C PRO A 93 17.18 -14.36 26.76
N LEU A 94 16.78 -14.03 25.53
CA LEU A 94 16.15 -14.99 24.61
C LEU A 94 17.12 -16.08 24.14
N PHE A 95 18.43 -15.82 24.11
CA PHE A 95 19.44 -16.78 23.67
C PHE A 95 20.17 -17.51 24.82
N THR A 96 19.82 -17.22 26.08
CA THR A 96 20.52 -17.78 27.25
C THR A 96 19.88 -19.06 27.76
N ALA A 97 20.70 -20.08 28.07
CA ALA A 97 20.30 -21.33 28.76
C ALA A 97 19.15 -22.11 28.08
N ARG A 98 19.08 -22.09 26.74
CA ARG A 98 18.07 -22.82 25.95
C ARG A 98 18.55 -24.20 25.49
N PRO A 99 17.64 -25.20 25.43
CA PRO A 99 17.90 -26.45 24.72
C PRO A 99 18.21 -26.17 23.24
N PRO A 100 19.21 -26.84 22.62
CA PRO A 100 19.64 -26.57 21.24
C PRO A 100 18.53 -26.69 20.18
N GLU A 101 17.53 -27.54 20.42
CA GLU A 101 16.44 -27.82 19.49
C GLU A 101 15.18 -26.96 19.72
N GLU A 102 15.13 -26.15 20.79
CA GLU A 102 13.94 -25.35 21.08
C GLU A 102 13.93 -24.07 20.22
N PRO A 103 12.95 -23.88 19.32
CA PRO A 103 12.91 -22.72 18.46
C PRO A 103 12.61 -21.44 19.25
N ILE A 104 13.22 -20.33 18.82
CA ILE A 104 12.82 -18.99 19.23
C ILE A 104 11.57 -18.61 18.46
N ARG A 105 10.48 -18.43 19.19
CA ARG A 105 9.16 -18.14 18.63
C ARG A 105 8.83 -16.68 18.82
N VAL A 106 8.57 -15.98 17.72
CA VAL A 106 8.14 -14.58 17.73
C VAL A 106 6.76 -14.46 17.12
N TRP A 107 5.92 -13.57 17.64
CA TRP A 107 4.64 -13.24 17.02
C TRP A 107 4.53 -11.74 16.78
N VAL A 108 4.26 -11.37 15.53
CA VAL A 108 4.07 -10.00 15.06
C VAL A 108 2.60 -9.86 14.60
N PRO A 109 1.67 -9.58 15.53
CA PRO A 109 0.31 -9.18 15.18
C PRO A 109 0.26 -7.81 14.49
N ALA A 110 -0.71 -7.64 13.58
CA ALA A 110 -0.88 -6.47 12.72
C ALA A 110 0.38 -6.13 11.90
N CYS A 111 0.95 -7.14 11.23
CA CYS A 111 2.21 -6.99 10.52
C CYS A 111 2.15 -6.16 9.24
N ALA A 112 0.96 -5.73 8.79
CA ALA A 112 0.73 -5.02 7.54
C ALA A 112 1.45 -5.71 6.36
N SER A 113 2.25 -4.98 5.59
CA SER A 113 3.04 -5.51 4.45
C SER A 113 4.32 -6.24 4.85
N GLY A 114 4.56 -6.51 6.13
CA GLY A 114 5.59 -7.44 6.61
C GLY A 114 6.93 -6.82 7.02
N GLU A 115 7.12 -5.52 6.85
CA GLU A 115 8.37 -4.79 7.12
C GLU A 115 8.86 -4.99 8.57
N GLU A 116 7.95 -4.95 9.56
CA GLU A 116 8.29 -5.20 10.97
C GLU A 116 8.72 -6.64 11.22
N ALA A 117 8.02 -7.61 10.62
CA ALA A 117 8.35 -9.03 10.77
C ALA A 117 9.73 -9.35 10.19
N TYR A 118 10.06 -8.79 9.02
CA TYR A 118 11.37 -8.92 8.42
C TYR A 118 12.45 -8.15 9.18
N SER A 119 12.14 -6.99 9.76
CA SER A 119 13.08 -6.25 10.61
C SER A 119 13.49 -7.06 11.84
N ILE A 120 12.54 -7.74 12.49
CA ILE A 120 12.83 -8.63 13.62
C ILE A 120 13.61 -9.87 13.17
N ALA A 121 13.27 -10.43 12.00
CA ALA A 121 14.01 -11.57 11.44
C ALA A 121 15.48 -11.24 11.17
N ILE A 122 15.74 -10.07 10.58
CA ILE A 122 17.09 -9.54 10.35
C ILE A 122 17.81 -9.33 11.68
N LEU A 123 17.15 -8.69 12.66
CA LEU A 123 17.74 -8.41 13.97
C LEU A 123 18.14 -9.70 14.71
N LEU A 124 17.29 -10.74 14.67
CA LEU A 124 17.60 -12.05 15.25
C LEU A 124 18.78 -12.70 14.53
N TYR A 125 18.80 -12.66 13.19
CA TYR A 125 19.89 -13.22 12.40
C TYR A 125 21.24 -12.54 12.68
N GLU A 126 21.26 -11.20 12.74
CA GLU A 126 22.44 -10.42 13.10
C GLU A 126 22.98 -10.81 14.48
N TYR A 127 22.08 -10.97 15.46
CA TYR A 127 22.45 -11.37 16.82
C TYR A 127 23.04 -12.80 16.88
N GLN A 128 22.44 -13.74 16.13
CA GLN A 128 22.92 -15.12 16.05
C GLN A 128 24.33 -15.19 15.45
N ASN A 129 24.59 -14.42 14.39
CA ASN A 129 25.89 -14.36 13.76
C ASN A 129 26.95 -13.71 14.66
N ALA A 130 26.58 -12.63 15.38
CA ALA A 130 27.50 -11.96 16.28
C ALA A 130 27.90 -12.84 17.48
N THR A 131 26.95 -13.60 18.04
CA THR A 131 27.17 -14.42 19.25
C THR A 131 27.55 -15.87 18.96
N HIS A 132 27.46 -16.32 17.71
CA HIS A 132 27.66 -17.70 17.29
C HIS A 132 26.68 -18.71 17.95
N ASN A 133 25.54 -18.21 18.46
CA ASN A 133 24.49 -19.01 19.09
C ASN A 133 23.36 -19.28 18.09
N ILE A 134 23.45 -20.39 17.37
CA ILE A 134 22.48 -20.74 16.33
C ILE A 134 21.33 -21.56 16.91
N TYR A 135 20.13 -20.98 16.91
CA TYR A 135 18.86 -21.63 17.24
C TYR A 135 17.89 -21.50 16.07
N PRO A 136 16.96 -22.47 15.88
CA PRO A 136 15.88 -22.31 14.92
C PRO A 136 14.99 -21.11 15.29
N VAL A 137 14.65 -20.28 14.31
CA VAL A 137 13.77 -19.11 14.50
C VAL A 137 12.46 -19.33 13.76
N GLN A 138 11.34 -19.07 14.43
CA GLN A 138 10.01 -19.12 13.84
C GLN A 138 9.23 -17.84 14.18
N ILE A 139 8.97 -17.02 13.17
CA ILE A 139 8.25 -15.76 13.30
C ILE A 139 6.85 -15.94 12.71
N PHE A 140 5.82 -15.81 13.53
CA PHE A 140 4.44 -15.75 13.07
C PHE A 140 4.10 -14.29 12.80
N ALA A 141 3.78 -13.94 11.57
CA ALA A 141 3.38 -12.59 11.19
C ALA A 141 1.93 -12.62 10.73
N THR A 142 1.08 -11.81 11.36
CA THR A 142 -0.36 -11.90 11.13
C THR A 142 -1.06 -10.57 10.98
N ASP A 143 -2.04 -10.51 10.08
CA ASP A 143 -2.86 -9.32 9.85
C ASP A 143 -4.30 -9.70 9.47
N LEU A 144 -5.22 -8.74 9.58
CA LEU A 144 -6.58 -8.84 9.08
C LEU A 144 -6.63 -8.60 7.55
N ASP A 145 -5.75 -7.73 7.03
CA ASP A 145 -5.72 -7.41 5.61
C ASP A 145 -5.04 -8.52 4.78
N ARG A 146 -5.87 -9.23 4.01
CA ARG A 146 -5.40 -10.29 3.11
C ARG A 146 -4.49 -9.76 2.01
N ALA A 147 -4.71 -8.54 1.53
CA ALA A 147 -3.89 -7.94 0.47
C ALA A 147 -2.50 -7.59 1.00
N ALA A 148 -2.42 -7.04 2.22
CA ALA A 148 -1.15 -6.79 2.90
C ALA A 148 -0.37 -8.08 3.16
N ILE A 149 -1.02 -9.14 3.66
CA ILE A 149 -0.41 -10.47 3.81
C ILE A 149 0.10 -11.03 2.48
N GLY A 150 -0.63 -10.81 1.39
CA GLY A 150 -0.19 -11.19 0.05
C GLY A 150 1.12 -10.51 -0.34
N ARG A 151 1.23 -9.20 -0.14
CA ARG A 151 2.48 -8.43 -0.37
C ARG A 151 3.62 -8.89 0.53
N ALA A 152 3.33 -9.08 1.81
CA ALA A 152 4.32 -9.52 2.80
C ALA A 152 4.94 -10.89 2.44
N ARG A 153 4.10 -11.83 1.97
CA ARG A 153 4.54 -13.15 1.49
C ARG A 153 5.42 -13.09 0.25
N LEU A 154 5.09 -12.19 -0.68
CA LEU A 154 5.95 -11.95 -1.84
C LEU A 154 7.32 -11.45 -1.37
N GLY A 155 7.34 -10.54 -0.38
CA GLY A 155 8.58 -9.98 0.17
C GLY A 155 9.29 -9.06 -0.81
N HIS A 156 8.53 -8.45 -1.73
CA HIS A 156 8.99 -7.48 -2.71
C HIS A 156 8.58 -6.08 -2.25
N TYR A 157 9.53 -5.15 -2.24
CA TYR A 157 9.36 -3.80 -1.71
C TYR A 157 9.92 -2.74 -2.67
N PRO A 158 9.32 -1.53 -2.72
CA PRO A 158 9.81 -0.45 -3.58
C PRO A 158 11.23 0.01 -3.24
N LEU A 159 11.90 0.66 -4.19
CA LEU A 159 13.26 1.21 -3.99
C LEU A 159 13.38 2.17 -2.80
N GLY A 160 12.28 2.83 -2.41
CA GLY A 160 12.24 3.77 -1.29
C GLY A 160 12.62 3.17 0.07
N ILE A 161 12.55 1.84 0.25
CA ILE A 161 12.97 1.22 1.52
C ILE A 161 14.44 1.43 1.85
N ALA A 162 15.26 1.76 0.84
CA ALA A 162 16.69 2.01 1.02
C ALA A 162 16.98 3.19 1.97
N ALA A 163 16.04 4.14 2.13
CA ALA A 163 16.18 5.24 3.07
C ALA A 163 16.08 4.81 4.54
N HIS A 164 15.47 3.64 4.81
CA HIS A 164 15.19 3.14 6.17
C HIS A 164 16.12 1.98 6.58
N LEU A 165 17.04 1.58 5.70
CA LEU A 165 17.94 0.45 5.89
C LEU A 165 19.39 0.90 5.70
N SER A 166 20.30 0.29 6.45
CA SER A 166 21.73 0.53 6.21
C SER A 166 22.17 -0.14 4.90
N PRO A 167 23.21 0.38 4.22
CA PRO A 167 23.74 -0.23 3.00
C PRO A 167 24.15 -1.69 3.20
N GLU A 168 24.71 -2.02 4.37
CA GLU A 168 25.14 -3.37 4.73
C GLU A 168 23.93 -4.32 4.82
N ARG A 169 22.82 -3.87 5.41
CA ARG A 169 21.59 -4.66 5.50
C ARG A 169 20.95 -4.88 4.12
N LEU A 170 20.95 -3.85 3.27
CA LEU A 170 20.43 -3.98 1.90
C LEU A 170 21.22 -5.01 1.10
N GLU A 171 22.55 -4.90 1.09
CA GLU A 171 23.41 -5.82 0.37
C GLU A 171 23.30 -7.27 0.91
N HIS A 172 23.24 -7.41 2.23
CA HIS A 172 23.25 -8.72 2.86
C HIS A 172 21.89 -9.43 2.81
N PHE A 173 20.76 -8.72 2.96
CA PHE A 173 19.43 -9.34 3.13
C PHE A 173 18.49 -9.19 1.94
N PHE A 174 18.82 -8.37 0.95
CA PHE A 174 17.95 -8.11 -0.20
C PHE A 174 18.65 -8.38 -1.54
N VAL A 175 17.84 -8.65 -2.56
CA VAL A 175 18.27 -8.72 -3.96
C VAL A 175 17.55 -7.58 -4.70
N LEU A 176 18.32 -6.74 -5.38
CA LEU A 176 17.77 -5.69 -6.23
C LEU A 176 17.27 -6.30 -7.54
N ASP A 177 16.02 -6.02 -7.90
CA ASP A 177 15.42 -6.35 -9.20
C ASP A 177 14.95 -5.09 -9.93
N GLU A 178 14.37 -5.24 -11.13
CA GLU A 178 13.94 -4.13 -11.99
C GLU A 178 12.85 -3.24 -11.33
N ASN A 179 12.10 -3.77 -10.37
CA ASN A 179 10.93 -3.11 -9.78
C ASN A 179 11.12 -2.76 -8.29
N GLY A 180 12.23 -3.16 -7.66
CA GLY A 180 12.48 -2.92 -6.24
C GLY A 180 13.46 -3.90 -5.58
N TYR A 181 13.29 -4.08 -4.27
CA TYR A 181 14.08 -4.96 -3.44
C TYR A 181 13.27 -6.19 -3.02
N GLN A 182 13.83 -7.37 -3.28
CA GLN A 182 13.28 -8.66 -2.87
C GLN A 182 14.03 -9.19 -1.64
N VAL A 183 13.32 -9.54 -0.56
CA VAL A 183 13.93 -10.17 0.63
C VAL A 183 14.47 -11.55 0.27
N LYS A 184 15.72 -11.84 0.66
CA LYS A 184 16.38 -13.15 0.43
C LYS A 184 15.69 -14.27 1.20
N ASP A 185 15.73 -15.48 0.63
CA ASP A 185 15.11 -16.69 1.20
C ASP A 185 15.62 -17.03 2.61
N LEU A 186 16.87 -16.70 2.92
CA LEU A 186 17.47 -16.88 4.24
C LEU A 186 16.63 -16.25 5.35
N ILE A 187 16.11 -15.04 5.12
CA ILE A 187 15.25 -14.33 6.05
C ILE A 187 13.79 -14.77 5.84
N ARG A 188 13.35 -14.86 4.59
CA ARG A 188 11.96 -15.17 4.24
C ARG A 188 11.47 -16.50 4.82
N ASN A 189 12.32 -17.52 4.85
CA ASN A 189 11.98 -18.85 5.34
C ASN A 189 11.76 -18.91 6.87
N SER A 190 12.21 -17.89 7.62
CA SER A 190 11.97 -17.80 9.07
C SER A 190 10.60 -17.22 9.42
N VAL A 191 9.87 -16.64 8.44
CA VAL A 191 8.61 -15.91 8.68
C VAL A 191 7.43 -16.63 8.05
N VAL A 192 6.40 -16.89 8.86
CA VAL A 192 5.13 -17.49 8.44
C VAL A 192 4.04 -16.43 8.50
N PHE A 193 3.57 -16.01 7.32
CA PHE A 193 2.48 -15.03 7.21
C PHE A 193 1.11 -15.70 7.17
N ALA A 194 0.17 -15.23 7.98
CA ALA A 194 -1.21 -15.72 7.99
C ALA A 194 -2.24 -14.62 8.24
N THR A 195 -3.44 -14.81 7.68
CA THR A 195 -4.59 -13.95 8.01
C THR A 195 -5.16 -14.38 9.36
N HIS A 196 -5.16 -13.50 10.35
CA HIS A 196 -5.59 -13.82 11.72
C HIS A 196 -6.17 -12.59 12.42
N SER A 197 -7.28 -12.80 13.12
CA SER A 197 -7.91 -11.82 13.97
C SER A 197 -7.54 -12.05 15.43
N LEU A 198 -6.84 -11.10 16.05
CA LEU A 198 -6.44 -11.18 17.46
C LEU A 198 -7.60 -11.46 18.42
N ILE A 199 -8.82 -11.04 18.06
CA ILE A 199 -9.97 -11.04 18.97
C ILE A 199 -10.84 -12.29 18.79
N LYS A 200 -10.87 -12.83 17.56
CA LYS A 200 -11.75 -13.93 17.15
C LYS A 200 -11.00 -15.25 17.12
N ASP A 201 -9.77 -15.24 16.62
CA ASP A 201 -8.99 -16.44 16.38
C ASP A 201 -8.12 -16.74 17.62
N PRO A 202 -7.83 -18.02 17.91
CA PRO A 202 -7.00 -18.39 19.05
C PRO A 202 -5.57 -17.83 18.89
N PRO A 203 -4.94 -17.31 19.96
CA PRO A 203 -3.59 -16.79 19.88
C PRO A 203 -2.56 -17.92 19.76
N PHE A 204 -1.40 -17.61 19.17
CA PHE A 204 -0.24 -18.50 19.23
C PHE A 204 0.25 -18.59 20.67
N SER A 205 0.39 -19.80 21.20
CA SER A 205 0.86 -20.01 22.57
C SER A 205 2.37 -20.25 22.63
N ARG A 206 2.96 -19.98 23.81
CA ARG A 206 4.38 -20.21 24.11
C ARG A 206 5.30 -19.42 23.16
N VAL A 207 4.98 -18.15 22.97
CA VAL A 207 5.80 -17.21 22.20
C VAL A 207 6.82 -16.54 23.12
N ASP A 208 8.03 -16.31 22.64
CA ASP A 208 9.12 -15.73 23.41
C ASP A 208 9.15 -14.19 23.33
N LEU A 209 8.83 -13.65 22.14
CA LEU A 209 8.73 -12.22 21.88
C LEU A 209 7.46 -11.91 21.09
N ILE A 210 6.69 -10.93 21.54
CA ILE A 210 5.55 -10.38 20.79
C ILE A 210 5.86 -8.94 20.41
N SER A 211 5.72 -8.60 19.13
CA SER A 211 5.77 -7.21 18.65
C SER A 211 4.38 -6.78 18.18
N CYS A 212 3.69 -5.97 18.98
CA CYS A 212 2.34 -5.51 18.72
C CYS A 212 2.33 -3.98 18.68
N ARG A 213 2.95 -3.41 17.65
CA ARG A 213 3.17 -1.98 17.54
C ARG A 213 2.10 -1.30 16.70
N ASN A 214 1.71 -0.09 17.11
CA ASN A 214 0.81 0.80 16.37
C ASN A 214 -0.58 0.23 16.05
N LEU A 215 -1.02 -0.83 16.75
CA LEU A 215 -2.35 -1.41 16.62
C LEU A 215 -3.33 -0.87 17.68
N LEU A 216 -2.89 -0.79 18.94
CA LEU A 216 -3.74 -0.45 20.08
C LEU A 216 -4.28 0.98 19.97
N ILE A 217 -3.56 1.87 19.29
CA ILE A 217 -3.97 3.26 19.05
C ILE A 217 -5.32 3.39 18.34
N TYR A 218 -5.78 2.38 17.61
CA TYR A 218 -7.06 2.37 16.89
C TYR A 218 -8.23 1.84 17.74
N LEU A 219 -7.93 1.17 18.85
CA LEU A 219 -8.89 0.45 19.66
C LEU A 219 -9.37 1.31 20.84
N GLN A 220 -10.60 1.08 21.30
CA GLN A 220 -11.11 1.63 22.56
C GLN A 220 -10.57 0.84 23.76
N SER A 221 -10.56 1.45 24.95
CA SER A 221 -10.01 0.88 26.18
C SER A 221 -10.49 -0.54 26.52
N PRO A 222 -11.79 -0.89 26.37
CA PRO A 222 -12.26 -2.25 26.64
C PRO A 222 -11.58 -3.30 25.75
N LEU A 223 -11.37 -2.97 24.48
CA LEU A 223 -10.76 -3.87 23.52
C LEU A 223 -9.23 -3.93 23.68
N GLN A 224 -8.57 -2.81 23.97
CA GLN A 224 -7.15 -2.78 24.33
C GLN A 224 -6.86 -3.72 25.51
N LYS A 225 -7.69 -3.67 26.56
CA LYS A 225 -7.59 -4.57 27.73
C LYS A 225 -7.65 -6.03 27.34
N LYS A 226 -8.62 -6.40 26.49
CA LYS A 226 -8.78 -7.78 26.01
C LYS A 226 -7.57 -8.23 25.19
N VAL A 227 -7.06 -7.38 24.30
CA VAL A 227 -5.87 -7.68 23.49
C VAL A 227 -4.65 -7.89 24.39
N LEU A 228 -4.36 -6.97 25.31
CA LEU A 228 -3.20 -7.10 26.21
C LEU A 228 -3.26 -8.38 27.07
N GLN A 229 -4.44 -8.76 27.53
CA GLN A 229 -4.66 -10.03 28.24
C GLN A 229 -4.37 -11.26 27.37
N LEU A 230 -4.75 -11.22 26.09
CA LEU A 230 -4.45 -12.29 25.12
C LEU A 230 -2.96 -12.37 24.81
N LEU A 231 -2.28 -11.23 24.62
CA LEU A 231 -0.83 -11.19 24.40
C LEU A 231 -0.06 -11.71 25.62
N HIS A 232 -0.52 -11.37 26.83
CA HIS A 232 0.03 -11.93 28.07
C HIS A 232 -0.11 -13.47 28.11
N TYR A 233 -1.26 -14.01 27.71
CA TYR A 233 -1.48 -15.45 27.65
C TYR A 233 -0.61 -16.15 26.61
N ALA A 234 -0.37 -15.50 25.46
CA ALA A 234 0.47 -16.02 24.38
C ALA A 234 1.95 -16.11 24.76
N LEU A 235 2.46 -15.16 25.56
CA LEU A 235 3.87 -15.09 25.96
C LEU A 235 4.25 -16.18 26.96
N LYS A 236 5.46 -16.74 26.84
CA LYS A 236 6.09 -17.55 27.89
C LYS A 236 6.38 -16.70 29.14
N PRO A 237 6.44 -17.30 30.35
CA PRO A 237 6.91 -16.59 31.54
C PRO A 237 8.29 -15.97 31.28
N GLY A 238 8.46 -14.68 31.58
CA GLY A 238 9.70 -13.95 31.29
C GLY A 238 9.89 -13.53 29.82
N GLY A 239 8.94 -13.85 28.92
CA GLY A 239 8.94 -13.39 27.53
C GLY A 239 8.69 -11.88 27.41
N PHE A 240 8.97 -11.33 26.23
CA PHE A 240 8.97 -9.89 26.00
C PHE A 240 7.78 -9.44 25.15
N LEU A 241 7.22 -8.28 25.49
CA LEU A 241 6.22 -7.57 24.72
C LEU A 241 6.80 -6.23 24.27
N PHE A 242 6.74 -5.97 22.98
CA PHE A 242 7.18 -4.74 22.34
C PHE A 242 5.98 -4.00 21.75
N LEU A 243 5.74 -2.77 22.19
CA LEU A 243 4.62 -1.92 21.75
C LEU A 243 5.11 -0.67 21.01
N GLY A 244 4.20 0.05 20.36
CA GLY A 244 4.49 1.35 19.73
C GLY A 244 4.62 2.48 20.75
N ASN A 245 5.30 3.57 20.37
CA ASN A 245 5.63 4.67 21.27
C ASN A 245 4.42 5.34 21.96
N SER A 246 3.28 5.39 21.27
CA SER A 246 2.03 5.98 21.78
C SER A 246 1.14 4.99 22.54
N GLU A 247 1.65 3.77 22.77
CA GLU A 247 0.91 2.67 23.38
C GLU A 247 1.51 2.38 24.76
N ASN A 248 0.68 1.91 25.69
CA ASN A 248 1.15 1.56 27.02
C ASN A 248 0.43 0.30 27.53
N ALA A 249 1.17 -0.48 28.32
CA ALA A 249 0.61 -1.57 29.12
C ALA A 249 0.49 -1.20 30.60
N ASP A 250 0.74 0.07 30.95
CA ASP A 250 0.87 0.57 32.33
C ASP A 250 -0.45 0.46 33.12
N ALA A 251 -1.59 0.38 32.42
CA ALA A 251 -2.89 0.07 33.02
C ALA A 251 -2.99 -1.36 33.58
N PHE A 252 -2.00 -2.23 33.31
CA PHE A 252 -1.95 -3.62 33.75
C PHE A 252 -0.61 -3.98 34.42
N PRO A 253 -0.24 -3.31 35.53
CA PRO A 253 1.06 -3.50 36.19
C PRO A 253 1.25 -4.92 36.77
N HIS A 254 0.15 -5.67 36.91
CA HIS A 254 0.16 -7.05 37.39
C HIS A 254 0.43 -8.09 36.28
N LEU A 255 0.39 -7.70 35.00
CA LEU A 255 0.68 -8.59 33.87
C LEU A 255 2.08 -8.38 33.30
N PHE A 256 2.55 -7.13 33.29
CA PHE A 256 3.75 -6.72 32.60
C PHE A 256 4.63 -5.82 33.47
N THR A 257 5.94 -6.08 33.47
CA THR A 257 6.94 -5.20 34.06
C THR A 257 7.62 -4.39 32.96
N PRO A 258 7.66 -3.04 33.03
CA PRO A 258 8.34 -2.24 32.03
C PRO A 258 9.86 -2.39 32.17
N ILE A 259 10.52 -2.89 31.14
CA ILE A 259 11.99 -2.98 31.04
C ILE A 259 12.56 -1.68 30.46
N ASN A 260 11.88 -1.12 29.46
CA ASN A 260 12.19 0.19 28.92
C ASN A 260 10.90 0.97 28.67
N ARG A 261 10.70 2.07 29.43
CA ARG A 261 9.50 2.91 29.34
C ARG A 261 9.48 3.84 28.12
N GLN A 262 10.66 4.22 27.61
CA GLN A 262 10.79 5.10 26.45
C GLN A 262 10.32 4.38 25.19
N TRP A 263 10.84 3.17 24.96
CA TRP A 263 10.55 2.35 23.79
C TRP A 263 9.50 1.26 24.03
N LYS A 264 8.77 1.33 25.15
CA LYS A 264 7.61 0.48 25.46
C LYS A 264 7.91 -1.02 25.35
N ILE A 265 9.04 -1.43 25.93
CA ILE A 265 9.46 -2.83 26.04
C ILE A 265 9.10 -3.32 27.45
N TYR A 266 8.33 -4.40 27.49
CA TYR A 266 7.80 -4.99 28.71
C TYR A 266 8.18 -6.46 28.81
N GLN A 267 8.26 -6.98 30.02
CA GLN A 267 8.47 -8.40 30.31
C GLN A 267 7.24 -8.97 31.00
N ARG A 268 6.85 -10.18 30.60
CA ARG A 268 5.75 -10.91 31.23
C ARG A 268 6.13 -11.34 32.66
N ILE A 269 5.26 -11.03 33.63
CA ILE A 269 5.41 -11.46 35.03
C ILE A 269 5.12 -12.95 35.15
N ALA A 270 6.04 -13.72 35.75
CA ALA A 270 5.93 -15.18 35.83
C ALA A 270 4.80 -15.69 36.75
N ASN A 271 4.48 -14.94 37.82
CA ASN A 271 3.55 -15.35 38.88
C ASN A 271 2.12 -14.81 38.73
N SER A 272 1.79 -14.15 37.63
CA SER A 272 0.39 -13.79 37.35
C SER A 272 -0.34 -15.06 36.93
N GLU A 273 -1.15 -15.64 37.82
CA GLU A 273 -1.98 -16.78 37.46
C GLU A 273 -2.84 -16.44 36.24
N PRO A 274 -2.93 -17.34 35.24
CA PRO A 274 -3.83 -17.17 34.13
C PRO A 274 -5.27 -17.34 34.64
N ARG A 275 -5.85 -16.26 35.18
CA ARG A 275 -7.30 -16.22 35.47
C ARG A 275 -8.04 -16.42 34.15
N SER A 276 -8.55 -17.65 33.98
CA SER A 276 -9.45 -18.15 32.95
C SER A 276 -9.87 -17.16 31.85
N LEU A 277 -9.02 -16.97 30.83
CA LEU A 277 -9.45 -16.46 29.52
C LEU A 277 -10.00 -17.58 28.63
N ALA A 278 -9.67 -18.84 28.94
CA ALA A 278 -10.07 -19.99 28.14
C ALA A 278 -11.59 -20.24 28.14
N THR A 279 -12.31 -19.88 29.21
CA THR A 279 -13.77 -20.07 29.25
C THR A 279 -14.56 -19.00 28.51
N ASN A 280 -14.01 -17.79 28.30
CA ASN A 280 -14.77 -16.68 27.71
C ASN A 280 -14.56 -16.49 26.19
N VAL A 281 -13.64 -17.24 25.57
CA VAL A 281 -13.46 -17.22 24.10
C VAL A 281 -14.29 -18.31 23.41
N LEU A 282 -14.72 -19.35 24.16
CA LEU A 282 -15.44 -20.50 23.60
C LEU A 282 -16.94 -20.56 23.94
N ASP A 283 -17.47 -19.73 24.85
CA ASP A 283 -18.90 -19.74 25.21
C ASP A 283 -19.60 -18.43 24.86
N LEU A 284 -20.23 -18.39 23.68
CA LEU A 284 -21.36 -17.52 23.38
C LEU A 284 -22.55 -18.38 22.95
N ASN A 285 -23.18 -19.03 23.92
CA ASN A 285 -24.64 -19.26 24.03
C ASN A 285 -24.95 -20.20 25.20
N ARG A 286 -25.04 -19.68 26.44
CA ARG A 286 -25.80 -20.32 27.52
C ARG A 286 -26.06 -19.35 28.69
N ILE A 287 -27.33 -19.01 28.87
CA ILE A 287 -27.97 -18.73 30.17
C ILE A 287 -28.39 -20.12 30.72
N PRO A 288 -28.48 -20.46 32.04
CA PRO A 288 -28.58 -19.63 33.26
C PRO A 288 -27.80 -20.10 34.52
N ASN A 289 -27.98 -19.32 35.59
CA ASN A 289 -28.19 -19.69 37.01
C ASN A 289 -27.03 -19.93 38.00
N ASN A 290 -27.12 -19.12 39.06
CA ASN A 290 -26.87 -19.30 40.51
C ASN A 290 -26.23 -20.57 41.07
N SER A 291 -25.71 -20.36 42.29
CA SER A 291 -25.16 -21.28 43.30
C SER A 291 -23.68 -21.64 43.08
N GLU A 292 -22.76 -21.64 44.05
CA GLU A 292 -22.78 -21.39 45.50
C GLU A 292 -21.30 -21.31 45.98
N LEU A 293 -21.09 -20.64 47.13
CA LEU A 293 -20.03 -20.79 48.14
C LEU A 293 -18.72 -21.55 47.83
N ALA A 294 -17.57 -20.92 48.15
CA ALA A 294 -16.71 -21.32 49.30
C ALA A 294 -15.30 -20.63 49.34
N ARG A 295 -15.04 -19.99 50.50
CA ARG A 295 -13.82 -20.08 51.34
C ARG A 295 -12.50 -19.36 50.95
N THR A 296 -12.32 -18.18 51.55
CA THR A 296 -11.23 -17.74 52.48
C THR A 296 -10.26 -18.82 53.02
N SER A 297 -8.95 -18.65 53.31
CA SER A 297 -7.97 -17.53 53.43
C SER A 297 -6.48 -18.08 53.46
N PRO A 298 -5.42 -17.45 54.08
CA PRO A 298 -4.21 -16.92 53.39
C PRO A 298 -2.84 -17.29 54.06
N GLU A 299 -1.75 -16.56 53.74
CA GLU A 299 -0.63 -16.04 54.60
C GLU A 299 0.82 -16.23 54.07
N PRO A 300 1.85 -15.44 54.53
CA PRO A 300 1.88 -14.46 55.63
C PRO A 300 2.48 -13.07 55.31
N ALA A 301 2.04 -12.04 56.02
CA ALA A 301 2.76 -10.78 56.20
C ALA A 301 2.76 -10.40 57.69
N ILE A 302 3.94 -10.40 58.30
CA ILE A 302 4.40 -9.74 59.54
C ILE A 302 3.42 -9.68 60.73
N ASN A 303 3.83 -10.34 61.82
CA ASN A 303 3.05 -10.70 63.00
C ASN A 303 2.77 -9.54 63.99
N ILE A 304 1.86 -8.61 63.64
CA ILE A 304 1.37 -7.53 64.54
C ILE A 304 0.64 -8.12 65.77
N ARG A 305 0.04 -9.30 65.63
CA ARG A 305 -0.72 -10.00 66.68
C ARG A 305 0.16 -10.39 67.88
N GLN A 306 1.41 -10.81 67.66
CA GLN A 306 2.31 -11.23 68.73
C GLN A 306 2.78 -10.08 69.63
N ILE A 307 2.92 -8.86 69.08
CA ILE A 307 3.27 -7.67 69.87
C ILE A 307 2.07 -7.25 70.76
N LEU A 308 0.85 -7.43 70.26
CA LEU A 308 -0.39 -7.13 70.99
C LEU A 308 -0.69 -8.12 72.12
N GLU A 309 -0.48 -9.42 71.90
CA GLU A 309 -0.71 -10.47 72.92
C GLU A 309 0.19 -10.29 74.15
N GLN A 310 1.36 -9.68 73.98
CA GLN A 310 2.29 -9.38 75.08
C GLN A 310 1.88 -8.13 75.89
N TRP A 311 1.06 -7.23 75.32
CA TRP A 311 0.53 -6.03 76.00
C TRP A 311 -0.84 -6.26 76.67
N LEU A 312 -1.60 -7.28 76.24
CA LEU A 312 -3.01 -7.49 76.62
C LEU A 312 -3.25 -8.66 77.60
N LEU A 313 -2.41 -8.81 78.63
CA LEU A 313 -2.71 -9.76 79.70
C LEU A 313 -3.84 -9.27 80.65
N ASP A 314 -5.01 -9.86 80.41
CA ASP A 314 -6.14 -10.22 81.27
C ASP A 314 -6.94 -9.19 82.10
N ARG A 315 -6.75 -7.86 82.00
CA ARG A 315 -7.73 -6.84 82.51
C ARG A 315 -7.71 -5.49 81.76
N ALA A 316 -7.50 -5.45 80.45
CA ALA A 316 -7.40 -4.18 79.72
C ALA A 316 -8.78 -3.57 79.31
N PRO A 317 -9.03 -2.27 79.57
CA PRO A 317 -10.17 -1.50 79.04
C PRO A 317 -10.29 -1.54 77.51
N PRO A 318 -11.46 -1.20 76.91
CA PRO A 318 -11.63 -1.19 75.46
C PRO A 318 -10.64 -0.22 74.80
N CYS A 319 -9.91 -0.71 73.79
CA CYS A 319 -8.86 0.05 73.13
C CYS A 319 -8.82 -0.15 71.60
N VAL A 320 -8.28 0.85 70.91
CA VAL A 320 -8.17 0.88 69.45
C VAL A 320 -6.75 1.24 69.06
N LEU A 321 -6.15 0.45 68.16
CA LEU A 321 -4.85 0.71 67.58
C LEU A 321 -5.04 1.51 66.29
N VAL A 322 -4.35 2.64 66.17
CA VAL A 322 -4.38 3.50 64.98
C VAL A 322 -3.00 3.75 64.39
N ASN A 323 -2.96 3.98 63.08
CA ASN A 323 -1.77 4.52 62.41
C ASN A 323 -1.64 6.04 62.65
N GLY A 324 -0.55 6.65 62.14
CA GLY A 324 -0.29 8.09 62.27
C GLY A 324 -1.31 9.01 61.57
N GLN A 325 -2.18 8.46 60.71
CA GLN A 325 -3.27 9.20 60.06
C GLN A 325 -4.63 9.00 60.77
N GLY A 326 -4.68 8.18 61.82
CA GLY A 326 -5.89 7.90 62.58
C GLY A 326 -6.74 6.74 62.06
N ASP A 327 -6.23 5.94 61.11
CA ASP A 327 -6.93 4.76 60.60
C ASP A 327 -6.80 3.58 61.57
N ILE A 328 -7.92 2.89 61.78
CA ILE A 328 -8.05 1.74 62.67
C ILE A 328 -7.32 0.54 62.07
N LEU A 329 -6.31 0.05 62.79
CA LEU A 329 -5.59 -1.18 62.46
C LEU A 329 -6.09 -2.38 63.26
N TYR A 330 -6.54 -2.16 64.49
CA TYR A 330 -7.03 -3.22 65.38
C TYR A 330 -7.99 -2.67 66.45
N VAL A 331 -8.99 -3.45 66.83
CA VAL A 331 -9.99 -3.11 67.86
C VAL A 331 -10.02 -4.20 68.92
N HIS A 332 -9.92 -3.82 70.19
CA HIS A 332 -10.01 -4.71 71.34
C HIS A 332 -11.15 -4.29 72.28
N GLY A 333 -12.04 -5.22 72.64
CA GLY A 333 -13.19 -4.98 73.51
C GLY A 333 -14.43 -4.41 72.80
N ARG A 334 -15.45 -4.04 73.58
CA ARG A 334 -16.71 -3.45 73.07
C ARG A 334 -16.56 -1.93 72.91
N THR A 335 -16.08 -1.48 71.76
CA THR A 335 -15.88 -0.04 71.47
C THR A 335 -17.12 0.68 70.94
N GLY A 336 -18.22 -0.04 70.67
CA GLY A 336 -19.48 0.54 70.15
C GLY A 336 -20.19 1.54 71.07
N ALA A 337 -19.76 1.67 72.34
CA ALA A 337 -20.22 2.74 73.22
C ALA A 337 -19.58 4.11 72.89
N TYR A 338 -18.41 4.11 72.23
CA TYR A 338 -17.58 5.29 71.96
C TYR A 338 -17.44 5.60 70.46
N LEU A 339 -17.48 4.57 69.61
CA LEU A 339 -17.34 4.67 68.16
C LEU A 339 -18.62 4.20 67.44
N GLU A 340 -19.12 4.98 66.49
CA GLU A 340 -20.34 4.75 65.72
C GLU A 340 -20.08 4.87 64.21
N LEU A 341 -20.66 3.97 63.42
CA LEU A 341 -20.53 3.96 61.96
C LEU A 341 -21.44 5.05 61.37
N ALA A 342 -20.89 5.98 60.60
CA ALA A 342 -21.68 6.95 59.85
C ALA A 342 -22.49 6.25 58.74
N SER A 343 -23.74 6.65 58.54
CA SER A 343 -24.60 6.13 57.48
C SER A 343 -24.21 6.72 56.11
N GLY A 344 -23.53 5.92 55.25
CA GLY A 344 -23.10 6.32 53.90
C GLY A 344 -22.42 5.18 53.11
N GLU A 345 -22.14 5.41 51.82
CA GLU A 345 -21.42 4.43 50.97
C GLU A 345 -19.90 4.48 51.20
N GLY A 346 -19.38 3.46 51.89
CA GLY A 346 -17.94 3.23 52.10
C GLY A 346 -17.67 2.59 53.47
N ILE A 347 -16.74 1.63 53.55
CA ILE A 347 -16.25 1.12 54.85
C ILE A 347 -15.26 2.18 55.36
N GLU A 348 -15.76 3.15 56.12
CA GLU A 348 -14.93 4.20 56.72
C GLU A 348 -14.05 3.63 57.84
N SER A 349 -12.73 3.83 57.77
CA SER A 349 -11.75 3.21 58.66
C SER A 349 -11.09 4.17 59.66
N ASN A 350 -11.47 5.45 59.71
CA ASN A 350 -10.79 6.47 60.51
C ASN A 350 -11.46 6.76 61.86
N VAL A 351 -10.71 6.71 62.97
CA VAL A 351 -11.24 6.87 64.34
C VAL A 351 -11.86 8.24 64.60
N LEU A 352 -11.31 9.31 63.99
CA LEU A 352 -11.82 10.67 64.21
C LEU A 352 -13.24 10.86 63.67
N ARG A 353 -13.57 10.14 62.58
CA ARG A 353 -14.89 10.17 61.95
C ARG A 353 -15.88 9.21 62.60
N LEU A 354 -15.37 8.11 63.16
CA LEU A 354 -16.17 7.14 63.89
C LEU A 354 -16.45 7.57 65.34
N ALA A 355 -15.80 8.61 65.87
CA ALA A 355 -16.01 9.06 67.24
C ALA A 355 -17.38 9.75 67.44
N ARG A 356 -18.10 9.37 68.50
CA ARG A 356 -19.38 10.01 68.89
C ARG A 356 -19.22 11.51 69.18
N GLU A 357 -20.33 12.24 69.05
CA GLU A 357 -20.37 13.69 69.33
C GLU A 357 -19.82 14.02 70.74
N GLY A 358 -18.92 15.00 70.78
CA GLY A 358 -18.17 15.38 71.98
C GLY A 358 -16.79 14.73 72.11
N LEU A 359 -16.48 13.63 71.41
CA LEU A 359 -15.17 12.96 71.47
C LEU A 359 -14.18 13.37 70.37
N SER A 360 -14.66 13.74 69.20
CA SER A 360 -13.83 13.98 68.01
C SER A 360 -12.78 15.10 68.20
N SER A 361 -13.14 16.18 68.89
CA SER A 361 -12.24 17.32 69.16
C SER A 361 -11.13 16.97 70.15
N PHE A 362 -11.46 16.27 71.24
CA PHE A 362 -10.49 15.81 72.23
C PHE A 362 -9.57 14.70 71.67
N LEU A 363 -10.10 13.81 70.85
CA LEU A 363 -9.33 12.73 70.22
C LEU A 363 -8.35 13.28 69.17
N GLY A 364 -8.76 14.28 68.39
CA GLY A 364 -7.89 14.98 67.44
C GLY A 364 -6.80 15.85 68.11
N ALA A 365 -7.07 16.42 69.28
CA ALA A 365 -6.07 17.10 70.09
C ALA A 365 -5.08 16.09 70.72
N ALA A 366 -5.60 15.01 71.32
CA ALA A 366 -4.79 13.98 71.98
C ALA A 366 -3.82 13.28 71.01
N LEU A 367 -4.27 12.93 69.80
CA LEU A 367 -3.41 12.30 68.79
C LEU A 367 -2.27 13.21 68.33
N ARG A 368 -2.55 14.49 68.07
CA ARG A 368 -1.53 15.47 67.68
C ARG A 368 -0.53 15.72 68.81
N GLN A 369 -1.02 15.81 70.05
CA GLN A 369 -0.17 16.06 71.21
C GLN A 369 0.71 14.84 71.55
N ALA A 370 0.18 13.61 71.38
CA ALA A 370 0.94 12.37 71.49
C ALA A 370 1.98 12.21 70.37
N GLN A 371 1.67 12.65 69.14
CA GLN A 371 2.61 12.65 68.01
C GLN A 371 3.79 13.62 68.21
N ILE A 372 3.51 14.84 68.65
CA ILE A 372 4.54 15.87 68.86
C ILE A 372 5.36 15.59 70.12
N GLY A 373 4.69 15.25 71.23
CA GLY A 373 5.33 15.08 72.54
C GLY A 373 5.95 13.70 72.78
N ARG A 374 5.51 12.65 72.07
CA ARG A 374 5.86 11.23 72.31
C ARG A 374 5.65 10.75 73.76
N GLU A 375 4.82 11.45 74.52
CA GLU A 375 4.41 11.10 75.87
C GLU A 375 2.92 10.70 75.89
N PRO A 376 2.50 9.85 76.84
CA PRO A 376 1.10 9.50 76.98
C PRO A 376 0.24 10.72 77.35
N VAL A 377 -0.85 10.92 76.62
CA VAL A 377 -1.78 12.03 76.84
C VAL A 377 -3.06 11.49 77.47
N ILE A 378 -3.42 12.01 78.65
CA ILE A 378 -4.59 11.57 79.41
C ILE A 378 -5.51 12.77 79.65
N TYR A 379 -6.75 12.65 79.20
CA TYR A 379 -7.83 13.58 79.51
C TYR A 379 -8.82 12.92 80.47
N GLU A 380 -9.06 13.56 81.62
CA GLU A 380 -10.05 13.13 82.60
C GLU A 380 -11.34 13.97 82.46
N HIS A 381 -12.50 13.34 82.63
CA HIS A 381 -13.83 13.98 82.55
C HIS A 381 -14.24 14.50 81.16
N VAL A 382 -13.95 13.77 80.09
CA VAL A 382 -14.45 14.09 78.74
C VAL A 382 -15.94 13.75 78.65
N ARG A 383 -16.78 14.76 78.38
CA ARG A 383 -18.23 14.57 78.22
C ARG A 383 -18.54 14.03 76.83
N MET A 384 -19.11 12.83 76.78
CA MET A 384 -19.60 12.18 75.56
C MET A 384 -21.11 12.01 75.61
N GLN A 385 -21.78 12.20 74.48
CA GLN A 385 -23.21 11.89 74.34
C GLN A 385 -23.40 10.39 74.07
N GLY A 386 -23.87 9.67 75.09
CA GLY A 386 -24.19 8.24 75.00
C GLY A 386 -25.67 7.99 74.64
N HIS A 387 -26.05 6.72 74.53
CA HIS A 387 -27.40 6.29 74.17
C HIS A 387 -28.48 6.74 75.19
N ASP A 388 -28.12 6.85 76.47
CA ASP A 388 -29.02 7.18 77.60
C ASP A 388 -28.67 8.52 78.29
N GLY A 389 -27.92 9.42 77.61
CA GLY A 389 -27.52 10.74 78.11
C GLY A 389 -26.00 10.99 78.12
N PHE A 390 -25.57 12.10 78.73
CA PHE A 390 -24.15 12.46 78.79
C PHE A 390 -23.38 11.60 79.81
N GLN A 391 -22.27 11.01 79.37
CA GLN A 391 -21.36 10.22 80.20
C GLN A 391 -19.98 10.89 80.25
N ASN A 392 -19.32 10.82 81.40
CA ASN A 392 -17.93 11.25 81.55
C ASN A 392 -17.00 10.08 81.29
N ILE A 393 -15.98 10.29 80.46
CA ILE A 393 -14.99 9.27 80.15
C ILE A 393 -13.56 9.79 80.40
N ARG A 394 -12.65 8.89 80.74
CA ARG A 394 -11.21 9.09 80.65
C ARG A 394 -10.75 8.60 79.27
N LEU A 395 -10.08 9.48 78.54
CA LEU A 395 -9.46 9.21 77.25
C LEU A 395 -7.94 9.18 77.43
N SER A 396 -7.30 8.07 77.08
CA SER A 396 -5.83 7.94 77.15
C SER A 396 -5.26 7.56 75.79
N VAL A 397 -4.23 8.27 75.33
CA VAL A 397 -3.53 7.99 74.07
C VAL A 397 -2.06 7.69 74.37
N TYR A 398 -1.62 6.49 74.01
CA TYR A 398 -0.25 6.00 74.22
C TYR A 398 0.48 5.86 72.88
N PRO A 399 1.54 6.64 72.62
CA PRO A 399 2.39 6.45 71.45
C PRO A 399 3.27 5.20 71.62
N LEU A 400 3.34 4.33 70.62
CA LEU A 400 4.20 3.15 70.62
C LEU A 400 5.59 3.45 70.03
N PRO A 401 6.66 2.80 70.52
CA PRO A 401 8.01 2.99 69.99
C PRO A 401 8.12 2.57 68.52
N LYS A 402 8.84 3.36 67.70
CA LYS A 402 9.08 3.10 66.28
C LYS A 402 9.78 1.75 66.09
N VAL A 403 9.13 0.81 65.42
CA VAL A 403 9.78 -0.38 64.84
C VAL A 403 10.13 -0.06 63.39
N ALA A 404 11.36 -0.38 62.98
CA ALA A 404 12.07 0.17 61.81
C ALA A 404 11.37 0.08 60.43
N THR A 405 10.22 -0.57 60.31
CA THR A 405 9.46 -0.73 59.05
C THR A 405 7.95 -0.48 59.19
N ALA A 406 7.46 0.04 60.31
CA ALA A 406 6.03 0.31 60.53
C ALA A 406 5.73 1.83 60.65
N PRO A 407 4.54 2.29 60.18
CA PRO A 407 4.08 3.66 60.41
C PRO A 407 3.93 3.95 61.91
N GLU A 408 3.92 5.23 62.30
CA GLU A 408 3.74 5.64 63.71
C GLU A 408 2.43 5.05 64.27
N LEU A 409 2.49 4.27 65.35
CA LEU A 409 1.36 3.56 65.94
C LEU A 409 0.96 4.21 67.27
N ASN A 410 -0.34 4.42 67.48
CA ASN A 410 -0.89 4.91 68.74
C ASN A 410 -1.98 3.96 69.26
N ILE A 411 -2.02 3.75 70.57
CA ILE A 411 -3.11 3.03 71.25
C ILE A 411 -4.02 4.07 71.92
N ILE A 412 -5.31 3.98 71.63
CA ILE A 412 -6.36 4.80 72.25
C ILE A 412 -7.17 3.93 73.20
N GLN A 413 -7.35 4.38 74.44
CA GLN A 413 -8.06 3.68 75.49
C GLN A 413 -9.24 4.52 76.01
N PHE A 414 -10.38 3.85 76.22
CA PHE A 414 -11.61 4.47 76.71
C PHE A 414 -12.04 3.85 78.05
N GLU A 415 -12.29 4.67 79.06
CA GLU A 415 -12.77 4.25 80.39
C GLU A 415 -13.91 5.16 80.86
N THR A 416 -15.05 4.60 81.27
CA THR A 416 -16.17 5.39 81.85
C THR A 416 -15.88 5.75 83.30
N LEU A 417 -16.04 7.03 83.65
CA LEU A 417 -15.92 7.51 85.03
C LEU A 417 -17.31 7.62 85.65
N ASP A 418 -17.54 6.91 86.76
CA ASP A 418 -18.77 7.03 87.53
C ASP A 418 -18.90 8.45 88.10
N SER A 419 -20.08 9.04 87.93
CA SER A 419 -20.41 10.43 88.26
C SER A 419 -20.58 10.67 89.77
N SER A 420 -19.52 10.45 90.56
CA SER A 420 -19.48 10.76 91.99
C SER A 420 -18.12 11.30 92.43
N SER A 421 -17.78 12.52 92.00
CA SER A 421 -16.94 13.42 92.80
C SER A 421 -17.12 14.87 92.36
N ALA A 422 -17.45 15.75 93.32
CA ALA A 422 -17.61 17.19 93.10
C ALA A 422 -16.28 17.91 93.39
N PRO A 423 -15.87 18.93 92.61
CA PRO A 423 -14.66 19.71 92.90
C PRO A 423 -14.93 20.87 93.88
N PRO A 424 -13.98 21.23 94.78
CA PRO A 424 -14.17 22.31 95.74
C PRO A 424 -13.81 23.71 95.22
N SER A 425 -14.69 24.65 95.59
CA SER A 425 -14.63 26.11 95.79
C SER A 425 -13.39 26.93 95.37
N ALA A 426 -13.69 27.98 94.58
CA ALA A 426 -12.81 29.01 94.08
C ALA A 426 -13.05 30.36 94.80
N SER A 427 -11.99 31.00 95.32
CA SER A 427 -12.03 32.45 95.57
C SER A 427 -10.66 33.16 95.52
N ALA A 428 -9.53 32.44 95.58
CA ALA A 428 -8.19 33.04 95.42
C ALA A 428 -7.60 32.89 93.99
N SER A 429 -8.32 32.25 93.07
CA SER A 429 -7.85 31.91 91.70
C SER A 429 -8.33 32.89 90.63
N ALA A 430 -9.40 33.66 90.88
CA ALA A 430 -10.09 34.44 89.85
C ALA A 430 -9.20 35.52 89.20
N GLU A 431 -8.41 36.26 89.98
CA GLU A 431 -7.56 37.34 89.43
C GLU A 431 -6.35 36.81 88.64
N LYS A 432 -5.71 35.73 89.11
CA LYS A 432 -4.67 35.03 88.33
C LYS A 432 -5.27 34.38 87.08
N ARG A 433 -6.50 33.85 87.16
CA ARG A 433 -7.22 33.25 86.03
C ARG A 433 -7.56 34.30 84.98
N ILE A 434 -8.00 35.50 85.38
CA ILE A 434 -8.31 36.61 84.47
C ILE A 434 -7.05 37.07 83.74
N ALA A 435 -5.93 37.29 84.46
CA ALA A 435 -4.68 37.68 83.82
C ALA A 435 -4.13 36.62 82.85
N THR A 436 -4.30 35.33 83.16
CA THR A 436 -3.90 34.23 82.28
C THR A 436 -4.80 34.15 81.04
N LEU A 437 -6.11 34.33 81.21
CA LEU A 437 -7.09 34.34 80.12
C LEU A 437 -6.89 35.54 79.18
N GLU A 438 -6.56 36.72 79.71
CA GLU A 438 -6.27 37.91 78.89
C GLU A 438 -4.99 37.76 78.06
N TRP A 439 -4.01 37.03 78.57
CA TRP A 439 -2.79 36.70 77.83
C TRP A 439 -3.06 35.63 76.77
N GLU A 440 -3.80 34.56 77.08
CA GLU A 440 -4.27 33.57 76.11
C GLU A 440 -5.11 34.19 74.99
N LEU A 441 -6.01 35.12 75.32
CA LEU A 441 -6.86 35.80 74.34
C LEU A 441 -6.04 36.70 73.38
N ARG A 442 -4.97 37.32 73.88
CA ARG A 442 -4.04 38.08 73.04
C ARG A 442 -3.21 37.18 72.15
N ALA A 443 -2.62 36.12 72.70
CA ALA A 443 -1.81 35.17 71.94
C ALA A 443 -2.62 34.44 70.86
N THR A 444 -3.87 34.06 71.14
CA THR A 444 -4.78 33.44 70.16
C THR A 444 -5.20 34.41 69.05
N ARG A 445 -5.37 35.70 69.36
CA ARG A 445 -5.66 36.72 68.35
C ARG A 445 -4.49 36.95 67.40
N GLU A 446 -3.27 37.08 67.92
CA GLU A 446 -2.06 37.20 67.07
C GLU A 446 -1.85 35.95 66.22
N TYR A 447 -2.04 34.76 66.80
CA TYR A 447 -1.97 33.50 66.05
C TYR A 447 -3.01 33.43 64.92
N LEU A 448 -4.27 33.77 65.21
CA LEU A 448 -5.33 33.81 64.20
C LEU A 448 -5.01 34.79 63.08
N GLN A 449 -4.51 35.98 63.42
CA GLN A 449 -4.17 36.99 62.42
C GLN A 449 -3.02 36.53 61.51
N THR A 450 -2.02 35.86 62.07
CA THR A 450 -0.90 35.28 61.30
C THR A 450 -1.40 34.17 60.38
N THR A 451 -2.25 33.27 60.88
CA THR A 451 -2.80 32.18 60.06
C THR A 451 -3.71 32.67 58.93
N ILE A 452 -4.42 33.78 59.13
CA ILE A 452 -5.23 34.40 58.07
C ILE A 452 -4.32 34.95 56.98
N GLN A 453 -3.22 35.64 57.34
CA GLN A 453 -2.24 36.14 56.38
C GLN A 453 -1.57 35.00 55.59
N ASP A 454 -1.19 33.91 56.26
CA ASP A 454 -0.61 32.73 55.59
C ASP A 454 -1.61 32.07 54.64
N LEU A 455 -2.90 31.98 55.04
CA LEU A 455 -3.96 31.46 54.19
C LEU A 455 -4.21 32.35 52.98
N GLU A 456 -4.23 33.67 53.15
CA GLU A 456 -4.39 34.64 52.05
C GLU A 456 -3.23 34.52 51.06
N ALA A 457 -1.98 34.45 51.54
CA ALA A 457 -0.79 34.27 50.72
C ALA A 457 -0.83 32.94 49.95
N SER A 458 -1.18 31.83 50.61
CA SER A 458 -1.31 30.52 49.97
C SER A 458 -2.41 30.51 48.90
N ASN A 459 -3.51 31.23 49.14
CA ASN A 459 -4.62 31.31 48.18
C ASN A 459 -4.23 32.14 46.94
N GLU A 460 -3.44 33.20 47.13
CA GLU A 460 -2.91 34.01 46.03
C GLU A 460 -1.89 33.23 45.18
N GLU A 461 -0.99 32.47 45.81
CA GLU A 461 -0.08 31.54 45.10
C GLU A 461 -0.86 30.47 44.32
N MET A 462 -1.88 29.85 44.92
CA MET A 462 -2.72 28.86 44.23
C MET A 462 -3.44 29.47 43.02
N LYS A 463 -3.91 30.71 43.15
CA LYS A 463 -4.58 31.41 42.07
C LYS A 463 -3.61 31.74 40.93
N SER A 464 -2.42 32.23 41.25
CA SER A 464 -1.34 32.46 40.28
C SER A 464 -0.94 31.17 39.55
N SER A 465 -0.79 30.06 40.29
CA SER A 465 -0.45 28.77 39.70
C SER A 465 -1.55 28.24 38.78
N ASN A 466 -2.83 28.45 39.12
CA ASN A 466 -3.95 28.13 38.24
C ASN A 466 -3.94 28.96 36.95
N GLU A 467 -3.65 30.26 37.03
CA GLU A 467 -3.54 31.15 35.85
C GLU A 467 -2.39 30.71 34.93
N GLU A 468 -1.25 30.33 35.50
CA GLU A 468 -0.10 29.83 34.73
C GLU A 468 -0.39 28.47 34.07
N ILE A 469 -1.07 27.54 34.77
CA ILE A 469 -1.53 26.27 34.20
C ILE A 469 -2.54 26.51 33.08
N GLN A 470 -3.44 27.48 33.24
CA GLN A 470 -4.42 27.80 32.21
C GLN A 470 -3.74 28.38 30.95
N SER A 471 -2.77 29.28 31.11
CA SER A 471 -1.97 29.79 29.99
C SER A 471 -1.18 28.69 29.29
N ALA A 472 -0.57 27.76 30.04
CA ALA A 472 0.15 26.63 29.45
C ALA A 472 -0.79 25.69 28.67
N ASN A 473 -2.04 25.51 29.14
CA ASN A 473 -3.04 24.75 28.41
C ASN A 473 -3.45 25.44 27.11
N GLU A 474 -3.64 26.76 27.12
CA GLU A 474 -3.97 27.53 25.91
C GLU A 474 -2.85 27.46 24.86
N GLU A 475 -1.58 27.55 25.29
CA GLU A 475 -0.43 27.41 24.39
C GLU A 475 -0.31 25.98 23.83
N LEU A 476 -0.57 24.95 24.64
CA LEU A 476 -0.63 23.57 24.18
C LEU A 476 -1.78 23.32 23.20
N GLU A 477 -2.93 23.95 23.42
CA GLU A 477 -4.07 23.85 22.51
C GLU A 477 -3.76 24.52 21.16
N SER A 478 -3.12 25.69 21.19
CA SER A 478 -2.65 26.37 19.97
C SER A 478 -1.61 25.54 19.21
N SER A 479 -0.58 25.00 19.88
CA SER A 479 0.42 24.15 19.25
C SER A 479 -0.20 22.88 18.65
N ARG A 480 -1.22 22.34 19.31
CA ARG A 480 -1.98 21.20 18.81
C ARG A 480 -2.78 21.55 17.55
N GLU A 481 -3.38 22.74 17.48
CA GLU A 481 -4.09 23.21 16.28
C GLU A 481 -3.13 23.41 15.09
N GLU A 482 -1.94 23.97 15.32
CA GLU A 482 -0.91 24.09 14.28
C GLU A 482 -0.46 22.72 13.75
N LEU A 483 -0.18 21.76 14.64
CA LEU A 483 0.17 20.40 14.25
C LEU A 483 -0.97 19.70 13.48
N GLN A 484 -2.21 19.94 13.88
CA GLN A 484 -3.39 19.42 13.18
C GLN A 484 -3.46 19.98 11.75
N SER A 485 -3.22 21.29 11.58
CA SER A 485 -3.21 21.97 10.28
C SER A 485 -2.11 21.43 9.35
N VAL A 486 -0.88 21.28 9.83
CA VAL A 486 0.24 20.71 9.05
C VAL A 486 -0.07 19.28 8.62
N ASN A 487 -0.71 18.50 9.49
CA ASN A 487 -1.07 17.12 9.18
C ASN A 487 -2.16 17.07 8.08
N GLU A 488 -3.14 17.98 8.12
CA GLU A 488 -4.15 18.11 7.08
C GLU A 488 -3.55 18.50 5.72
N GLU A 489 -2.57 19.42 5.71
CA GLU A 489 -1.83 19.81 4.51
C GLU A 489 -1.03 18.63 3.94
N LEU A 490 -0.32 17.89 4.78
CA LEU A 490 0.43 16.69 4.38
C LEU A 490 -0.46 15.58 3.82
N VAL A 491 -1.62 15.33 4.44
CA VAL A 491 -2.57 14.34 3.92
C VAL A 491 -3.10 14.75 2.55
N THR A 492 -3.35 16.05 2.34
CA THR A 492 -3.82 16.57 1.06
C THR A 492 -2.75 16.43 -0.01
N LEU A 493 -1.51 16.81 0.30
CA LEU A 493 -0.37 16.73 -0.60
C LEU A 493 -0.05 15.28 -0.96
N ASN A 494 -0.10 14.36 0.01
CA ASN A 494 0.05 12.92 -0.25
C ASN A 494 -1.04 12.38 -1.18
N ALA A 495 -2.30 12.81 -1.00
CA ALA A 495 -3.39 12.40 -1.87
C ALA A 495 -3.19 12.92 -3.31
N GLU A 496 -2.72 14.17 -3.48
CA GLU A 496 -2.39 14.70 -4.81
C GLU A 496 -1.24 13.92 -5.46
N HIS A 497 -0.21 13.57 -4.69
CA HIS A 497 0.90 12.74 -5.16
C HIS A 497 0.46 11.34 -5.58
N GLU A 498 -0.37 10.67 -4.77
CA GLU A 498 -0.94 9.36 -5.12
C GLU A 498 -1.75 9.42 -6.42
N GLN A 499 -2.53 10.49 -6.60
CA GLN A 499 -3.28 10.71 -7.84
C GLN A 499 -2.35 10.90 -9.04
N LYS A 500 -1.30 11.74 -8.91
CA LYS A 500 -0.31 11.96 -9.98
C LYS A 500 0.43 10.67 -10.36
N ILE A 501 0.76 9.84 -9.38
CA ILE A 501 1.36 8.52 -9.62
C ILE A 501 0.38 7.61 -10.37
N ALA A 502 -0.89 7.59 -9.98
CA ALA A 502 -1.90 6.80 -10.68
C ALA A 502 -2.09 7.26 -12.14
N GLU A 503 -2.14 8.56 -12.39
CA GLU A 503 -2.20 9.15 -13.73
C GLU A 503 -0.98 8.77 -14.57
N LEU A 504 0.23 8.86 -14.00
CA LEU A 504 1.46 8.45 -14.69
C LEU A 504 1.48 6.95 -15.01
N LEU A 505 1.01 6.10 -14.09
CA LEU A 505 0.90 4.66 -14.32
C LEU A 505 -0.12 4.35 -15.43
N GLN A 506 -1.24 5.07 -15.46
CA GLN A 506 -2.24 4.92 -16.51
C GLN A 506 -1.66 5.31 -17.88
N VAL A 507 -1.01 6.47 -18.00
CA VAL A 507 -0.38 6.91 -19.25
C VAL A 507 0.73 5.94 -19.68
N ASN A 508 1.51 5.41 -18.74
CA ASN A 508 2.56 4.44 -19.05
C ASN A 508 1.97 3.10 -19.53
N ASN A 509 0.88 2.64 -18.90
CA ASN A 509 0.15 1.45 -19.34
C ASN A 509 -0.45 1.64 -20.73
N ASP A 510 -1.07 2.79 -21.00
CA ASP A 510 -1.62 3.12 -22.32
C ASP A 510 -0.51 3.13 -23.38
N LEU A 511 0.64 3.73 -23.08
CA LEU A 511 1.79 3.75 -23.97
C LEU A 511 2.37 2.34 -24.21
N ASN A 512 2.46 1.50 -23.17
CA ASN A 512 2.85 0.09 -23.33
C ASN A 512 1.83 -0.71 -24.17
N ASN A 513 0.54 -0.47 -23.99
CA ASN A 513 -0.52 -1.10 -24.76
C ASN A 513 -0.47 -0.68 -26.24
N VAL A 514 -0.23 0.60 -26.52
CA VAL A 514 -0.04 1.08 -27.89
C VAL A 514 1.22 0.48 -28.51
N LEU A 515 2.35 0.52 -27.82
CA LEU A 515 3.62 -0.01 -28.33
C LEU A 515 3.57 -1.53 -28.57
N SER A 516 2.86 -2.29 -27.72
CA SER A 516 2.73 -3.74 -27.86
C SER A 516 1.77 -4.18 -28.97
N ARG A 517 0.79 -3.34 -29.36
CA ARG A 517 -0.16 -3.64 -30.43
C ARG A 517 0.29 -3.20 -31.82
N ILE A 518 1.27 -2.29 -31.89
CA ILE A 518 1.83 -1.84 -33.17
C ILE A 518 2.80 -2.90 -33.70
N ASP A 519 2.55 -3.39 -34.92
CA ASP A 519 3.42 -4.36 -35.63
C ASP A 519 4.69 -3.72 -36.24
N ILE A 520 4.90 -2.43 -36.03
CA ILE A 520 6.12 -1.70 -36.40
C ILE A 520 7.14 -1.88 -35.28
N GLY A 521 8.34 -2.39 -35.59
CA GLY A 521 9.43 -2.47 -34.62
C GLY A 521 9.94 -1.08 -34.27
N ILE A 522 9.98 -0.71 -33.00
CA ILE A 522 10.46 0.61 -32.53
C ILE A 522 11.56 0.41 -31.50
N ILE A 523 12.66 1.13 -31.64
CA ILE A 523 13.77 1.19 -30.69
C ILE A 523 14.10 2.66 -30.42
N PHE A 524 14.11 3.04 -29.14
CA PHE A 524 14.53 4.35 -28.67
C PHE A 524 15.93 4.26 -28.06
N LEU A 525 16.81 5.13 -28.51
CA LEU A 525 18.17 5.29 -28.03
C LEU A 525 18.35 6.64 -27.33
N ASP A 526 19.25 6.74 -26.37
CA ASP A 526 19.71 8.01 -25.80
C ASP A 526 20.82 8.68 -26.66
N ASN A 527 21.35 9.81 -26.20
CA ASN A 527 22.46 10.52 -26.85
C ASN A 527 23.79 9.74 -26.89
N GLN A 528 23.92 8.69 -26.07
CA GLN A 528 25.09 7.80 -26.01
C GLN A 528 24.85 6.49 -26.77
N LEU A 529 23.70 6.37 -27.45
CA LEU A 529 23.25 5.19 -28.20
C LEU A 529 22.93 3.97 -27.31
N HIS A 530 22.60 4.18 -26.03
CA HIS A 530 22.03 3.15 -25.17
C HIS A 530 20.53 3.02 -25.39
N ILE A 531 20.04 1.78 -25.30
CA ILE A 531 18.61 1.50 -25.48
C ILE A 531 17.82 1.98 -24.28
N ARG A 532 16.91 2.92 -24.50
CA ARG A 532 15.97 3.40 -23.48
C ARG A 532 14.68 2.59 -23.45
N ARG A 533 14.21 2.17 -24.63
CA ARG A 533 12.93 1.47 -24.78
C ARG A 533 12.86 0.78 -26.13
N PHE A 534 12.10 -0.30 -26.21
CA PHE A 534 11.76 -0.96 -27.47
C PHE A 534 10.40 -1.66 -27.33
N ASN A 535 9.78 -2.02 -28.45
CA ASN A 535 8.53 -2.78 -28.43
C ASN A 535 8.71 -4.24 -28.87
N ALA A 536 7.67 -5.06 -28.68
CA ALA A 536 7.70 -6.49 -28.99
C ALA A 536 7.99 -6.80 -30.47
N ALA A 537 7.61 -5.91 -31.40
CA ALA A 537 7.94 -6.08 -32.81
C ALA A 537 9.45 -5.92 -33.09
N ALA A 538 10.16 -5.09 -32.32
CA ALA A 538 11.61 -4.89 -32.47
C ALA A 538 12.44 -6.11 -32.07
N THR A 539 11.97 -6.93 -31.12
CA THR A 539 12.69 -8.14 -30.67
C THR A 539 12.86 -9.17 -31.80
N ARG A 540 11.90 -9.24 -32.73
CA ARG A 540 11.95 -10.11 -33.92
C ARG A 540 13.13 -9.76 -34.86
N ILE A 541 13.54 -8.50 -34.87
CA ILE A 541 14.55 -7.95 -35.79
C ILE A 541 15.94 -7.90 -35.15
N SER A 542 16.01 -7.66 -33.84
CA SER A 542 17.26 -7.32 -33.15
C SER A 542 17.63 -8.23 -31.97
N ASN A 543 16.93 -9.37 -31.76
CA ASN A 543 17.17 -10.30 -30.65
C ASN A 543 17.20 -9.63 -29.26
N LEU A 544 16.50 -8.51 -29.09
CA LEU A 544 16.44 -7.78 -27.84
C LEU A 544 15.66 -8.56 -26.78
N ILE A 545 16.20 -8.57 -25.56
CA ILE A 545 15.59 -9.14 -24.35
C ILE A 545 15.36 -7.99 -23.35
N GLY A 546 14.43 -8.15 -22.41
CA GLY A 546 14.10 -7.12 -21.41
C GLY A 546 15.33 -6.57 -20.65
N SER A 547 16.32 -7.42 -20.40
CA SER A 547 17.59 -7.07 -19.73
C SER A 547 18.55 -6.19 -20.56
N ASP A 548 18.25 -5.94 -21.85
CA ASP A 548 19.10 -5.13 -22.73
C ASP A 548 18.81 -3.61 -22.65
N LEU A 549 17.86 -3.19 -21.80
CA LEU A 549 17.65 -1.79 -21.46
C LEU A 549 18.93 -1.21 -20.83
N GLY A 550 19.37 -0.05 -21.31
CA GLY A 550 20.60 0.62 -20.88
C GLY A 550 21.88 0.10 -21.54
N ARG A 551 21.81 -0.96 -22.36
CA ARG A 551 22.99 -1.44 -23.11
C ARG A 551 23.19 -0.65 -24.40
N PRO A 552 24.44 -0.47 -24.87
CA PRO A 552 24.70 0.24 -26.12
C PRO A 552 24.24 -0.61 -27.31
N LEU A 553 23.71 0.03 -28.35
CA LEU A 553 23.22 -0.65 -29.55
C LEU A 553 24.32 -1.50 -30.23
N SER A 554 25.60 -1.14 -30.06
CA SER A 554 26.74 -1.87 -30.62
C SER A 554 26.87 -3.30 -30.12
N ASP A 555 26.42 -3.57 -28.90
CA ASP A 555 26.64 -4.86 -28.22
C ASP A 555 25.56 -5.89 -28.57
N ILE A 556 24.60 -5.50 -29.41
CA ILE A 556 23.41 -6.29 -29.71
C ILE A 556 23.52 -6.90 -31.09
N VAL A 557 23.36 -8.23 -31.13
CA VAL A 557 23.44 -9.00 -32.36
C VAL A 557 22.17 -8.79 -33.19
N SER A 558 22.24 -7.86 -34.14
CA SER A 558 21.16 -7.61 -35.09
C SER A 558 21.02 -8.73 -36.12
N LYS A 559 19.78 -9.13 -36.45
CA LYS A 559 19.50 -10.04 -37.58
C LYS A 559 19.52 -9.31 -38.93
N LEU A 560 19.68 -7.99 -38.93
CA LEU A 560 19.74 -7.17 -40.15
C LEU A 560 21.07 -7.40 -40.88
N ASN A 561 20.98 -7.54 -42.19
CA ASN A 561 22.14 -7.49 -43.08
C ASN A 561 22.45 -6.01 -43.41
N TYR A 562 22.81 -5.23 -42.37
CA TYR A 562 23.12 -3.80 -42.51
C TYR A 562 24.30 -3.38 -41.62
N PRO A 563 25.55 -3.57 -42.08
CA PRO A 563 26.75 -3.28 -41.29
C PRO A 563 26.92 -1.80 -40.93
N ALA A 564 26.40 -0.89 -41.78
CA ALA A 564 26.51 0.56 -41.61
C ALA A 564 25.51 1.17 -40.60
N LEU A 565 24.75 0.33 -39.88
CA LEU A 565 23.68 0.79 -38.97
C LEU A 565 24.16 1.82 -37.94
N LEU A 566 25.27 1.52 -37.25
CA LEU A 566 25.78 2.38 -36.18
C LEU A 566 26.30 3.71 -36.71
N ASP A 567 26.96 3.70 -37.87
CA ASP A 567 27.50 4.91 -38.49
C ASP A 567 26.38 5.83 -38.96
N ASP A 568 25.29 5.26 -39.47
CA ASP A 568 24.11 6.01 -39.87
C ASP A 568 23.34 6.58 -38.69
N VAL A 569 23.20 5.82 -37.60
CA VAL A 569 22.58 6.31 -36.36
C VAL A 569 23.37 7.49 -35.79
N ARG A 570 24.70 7.42 -35.79
CA ARG A 570 25.58 8.54 -35.40
C ARG A 570 25.41 9.73 -36.33
N ALA A 571 25.41 9.52 -37.64
CA ALA A 571 25.23 10.58 -38.61
C ALA A 571 23.88 11.30 -38.44
N VAL A 572 22.80 10.59 -38.11
CA VAL A 572 21.49 11.18 -37.82
C VAL A 572 21.50 12.00 -36.52
N LEU A 573 22.22 11.54 -35.49
CA LEU A 573 22.38 12.28 -34.25
C LEU A 573 23.18 13.58 -34.45
N ASP A 574 24.23 13.55 -35.27
CA ASP A 574 25.10 14.71 -35.54
C ASP A 574 24.49 15.70 -36.54
N GLN A 575 23.86 15.21 -37.62
CA GLN A 575 23.33 16.03 -38.71
C GLN A 575 21.86 16.43 -38.51
N LEU A 576 21.16 15.77 -37.58
CA LEU A 576 19.73 15.99 -37.28
C LEU A 576 18.80 15.78 -38.47
N SER A 577 19.25 15.06 -39.49
CA SER A 577 18.50 14.69 -40.68
C SER A 577 17.98 13.26 -40.55
N SER A 578 16.73 13.01 -40.92
CA SER A 578 16.19 11.65 -40.92
C SER A 578 16.77 10.83 -42.06
N ARG A 579 17.02 9.54 -41.83
CA ARG A 579 17.49 8.60 -42.86
C ARG A 579 16.52 7.44 -43.03
N GLU A 580 16.22 7.10 -44.28
CA GLU A 580 15.30 6.02 -44.65
C GLU A 580 16.01 5.06 -45.60
N CYS A 581 15.90 3.76 -45.35
CA CYS A 581 16.49 2.74 -46.20
C CYS A 581 15.77 1.40 -46.09
N GLU A 582 15.77 0.65 -47.20
CA GLU A 582 15.30 -0.73 -47.24
C GLU A 582 16.42 -1.66 -46.77
N VAL A 583 16.11 -2.50 -45.78
CA VAL A 583 17.06 -3.44 -45.18
C VAL A 583 16.50 -4.85 -45.25
N GLN A 584 17.38 -5.83 -45.45
CA GLN A 584 17.03 -7.24 -45.49
C GLN A 584 17.56 -7.95 -44.25
N THR A 585 16.79 -8.86 -43.66
CA THR A 585 17.29 -9.73 -42.58
C THR A 585 18.06 -10.92 -43.15
N ARG A 586 18.90 -11.56 -42.32
CA ARG A 586 19.59 -12.80 -42.68
C ARG A 586 18.64 -13.96 -43.00
N GLU A 587 17.40 -13.89 -42.50
CA GLU A 587 16.33 -14.86 -42.77
C GLU A 587 15.55 -14.54 -44.06
N GLY A 588 15.93 -13.47 -44.79
CA GLY A 588 15.38 -13.11 -46.10
C GLY A 588 14.21 -12.11 -46.09
N GLY A 589 13.73 -11.70 -44.91
CA GLY A 589 12.65 -10.73 -44.77
C GLY A 589 13.08 -9.29 -45.10
N TRP A 590 12.19 -8.52 -45.73
CA TRP A 590 12.44 -7.12 -46.10
C TRP A 590 11.73 -6.15 -45.15
N TYR A 591 12.46 -5.14 -44.71
CA TYR A 591 11.97 -4.11 -43.82
C TYR A 591 12.33 -2.72 -44.34
N TRP A 592 11.39 -1.78 -44.22
CA TRP A 592 11.66 -0.36 -44.35
C TRP A 592 12.14 0.17 -43.00
N MET A 593 13.39 0.63 -42.93
CA MET A 593 13.97 1.21 -41.74
C MET A 593 13.98 2.74 -41.84
N CYS A 594 13.53 3.41 -40.79
CA CYS A 594 13.62 4.85 -40.65
C CYS A 594 14.33 5.21 -39.35
N ILE A 595 15.34 6.08 -39.45
CA ILE A 595 16.13 6.58 -38.32
C ILE A 595 15.83 8.08 -38.19
N ARG A 596 15.30 8.49 -37.04
CA ARG A 596 14.88 9.88 -36.77
C ARG A 596 15.45 10.38 -35.45
N PRO A 597 15.85 11.65 -35.35
CA PRO A 597 16.24 12.24 -34.06
C PRO A 597 15.02 12.30 -33.14
N TYR A 598 15.20 11.87 -31.89
CA TYR A 598 14.18 11.98 -30.85
C TYR A 598 14.29 13.34 -30.18
N ARG A 599 13.18 14.07 -30.08
CA ARG A 599 13.11 15.40 -29.46
C ARG A 599 12.22 15.36 -28.24
N THR A 600 12.68 15.97 -27.15
CA THR A 600 11.86 16.18 -25.95
C THR A 600 10.82 17.27 -26.17
N ALA A 601 9.90 17.42 -25.23
CA ALA A 601 8.90 18.50 -25.24
C ALA A 601 9.54 19.91 -25.27
N ASP A 602 10.74 20.06 -24.70
CA ASP A 602 11.54 21.29 -24.71
C ASP A 602 12.32 21.49 -26.03
N ASN A 603 12.05 20.66 -27.05
CA ASN A 603 12.69 20.66 -28.36
C ASN A 603 14.22 20.43 -28.30
N VAL A 604 14.69 19.77 -27.25
CA VAL A 604 16.08 19.30 -27.11
C VAL A 604 16.20 17.90 -27.72
N ILE A 605 17.27 17.64 -28.46
CA ILE A 605 17.55 16.31 -28.99
C ILE A 605 18.03 15.41 -27.85
N ASP A 606 17.30 14.32 -27.64
CA ASP A 606 17.51 13.38 -26.55
C ASP A 606 17.56 11.94 -27.09
N GLY A 607 18.31 11.79 -28.18
CA GLY A 607 18.69 10.54 -28.79
C GLY A 607 18.08 10.28 -30.16
N VAL A 608 17.89 9.01 -30.50
CA VAL A 608 17.48 8.56 -31.83
C VAL A 608 16.38 7.51 -31.72
N MET A 609 15.39 7.57 -32.61
CA MET A 609 14.35 6.58 -32.76
C MET A 609 14.55 5.81 -34.07
N LEU A 610 14.60 4.48 -33.98
CA LEU A 610 14.61 3.58 -35.13
C LEU A 610 13.24 2.93 -35.25
N THR A 611 12.68 2.93 -36.46
CA THR A 611 11.44 2.21 -36.77
C THR A 611 11.65 1.23 -37.92
N PHE A 612 10.95 0.09 -37.85
CA PHE A 612 11.05 -1.01 -38.81
C PHE A 612 9.65 -1.46 -39.23
N THR A 613 9.31 -1.26 -40.50
CA THR A 613 8.04 -1.69 -41.08
C THR A 613 8.28 -2.85 -42.04
N ASN A 614 7.56 -3.96 -41.88
CA ASN A 614 7.70 -5.11 -42.79
C ASN A 614 7.15 -4.77 -44.18
N ILE A 615 7.97 -4.92 -45.22
CA ILE A 615 7.62 -4.71 -46.63
C ILE A 615 7.82 -5.98 -47.48
N SER A 616 7.93 -7.14 -46.84
CA SER A 616 8.22 -8.42 -47.51
C SER A 616 7.14 -8.82 -48.52
N GLU A 617 5.87 -8.65 -48.16
CA GLU A 617 4.74 -8.94 -49.05
C GLU A 617 4.75 -8.00 -50.26
N GLN A 618 4.98 -6.70 -50.02
CA GLN A 618 5.10 -5.70 -51.08
C GLN A 618 6.25 -6.03 -52.05
N LYS A 619 7.41 -6.44 -51.54
CA LYS A 619 8.55 -6.87 -52.38
C LYS A 619 8.24 -8.13 -53.17
N THR A 620 7.54 -9.09 -52.58
CA THR A 620 7.13 -10.32 -53.27
C THR A 620 6.18 -10.02 -54.41
N VAL A 621 5.16 -9.18 -54.17
CA VAL A 621 4.22 -8.75 -55.21
C VAL A 621 4.93 -7.95 -56.30
N GLN A 622 5.86 -7.06 -55.93
CA GLN A 622 6.65 -6.30 -56.90
C GLN A 622 7.50 -7.21 -57.81
N GLN A 623 8.14 -8.22 -57.24
CA GLN A 623 8.91 -9.22 -58.00
C GLN A 623 8.01 -10.07 -58.91
N GLN A 624 6.86 -10.53 -58.41
CA GLN A 624 5.91 -11.29 -59.22
C GLN A 624 5.36 -10.45 -60.38
N LEU A 625 5.04 -9.18 -60.16
CA LEU A 625 4.59 -8.29 -61.20
C LEU A 625 5.68 -8.07 -62.26
N GLN A 626 6.92 -7.86 -61.83
CA GLN A 626 8.06 -7.71 -62.73
C GLN A 626 8.31 -8.98 -63.56
N GLN A 627 8.19 -10.16 -62.95
CA GLN A 627 8.31 -11.45 -63.65
C GLN A 627 7.16 -11.64 -64.64
N ALA A 628 5.91 -11.38 -64.24
CA ALA A 628 4.76 -11.49 -65.12
C ALA A 628 4.87 -10.53 -66.33
N GLN A 629 5.36 -9.31 -66.12
CA GLN A 629 5.65 -8.36 -67.20
C GLN A 629 6.72 -8.90 -68.15
N GLN A 630 7.80 -9.49 -67.63
CA GLN A 630 8.84 -10.12 -68.44
C GLN A 630 8.30 -11.32 -69.22
N ASP A 631 7.47 -12.16 -68.61
CA ASP A 631 6.86 -13.33 -69.25
C ASP A 631 5.89 -12.93 -70.36
N ILE A 632 5.06 -11.90 -70.13
CA ILE A 632 4.18 -11.32 -71.15
C ILE A 632 5.00 -10.76 -72.31
N GLN A 633 6.07 -10.02 -72.02
CA GLN A 633 6.93 -9.45 -73.05
C GLN A 633 7.63 -10.55 -73.86
N ALA A 634 8.14 -11.60 -73.20
CA ALA A 634 8.76 -12.75 -73.86
C ALA A 634 7.75 -13.54 -74.72
N ALA A 635 6.53 -13.74 -74.23
CA ALA A 635 5.45 -14.38 -74.99
C ALA A 635 5.05 -13.56 -76.22
N ARG A 636 4.98 -12.23 -76.08
CA ARG A 636 4.71 -11.31 -77.19
C ARG A 636 5.78 -11.41 -78.28
N VAL A 637 7.06 -11.32 -77.90
CA VAL A 637 8.18 -11.46 -78.86
C VAL A 637 8.16 -12.82 -79.55
N ARG A 638 7.85 -13.91 -78.82
CA ARG A 638 7.71 -15.25 -79.42
C ARG A 638 6.54 -15.33 -80.40
N ALA A 639 5.38 -14.76 -80.06
CA ALA A 639 4.22 -14.74 -80.93
C ALA A 639 4.50 -13.93 -82.22
N GLU A 640 5.11 -12.75 -82.09
CA GLU A 640 5.53 -11.91 -83.23
C GLU A 640 6.51 -12.67 -84.14
N SER A 641 7.50 -13.36 -83.57
CA SER A 641 8.45 -14.18 -84.34
C SER A 641 7.80 -15.38 -85.04
N LEU A 642 6.88 -16.10 -84.37
CA LEU A 642 6.15 -17.22 -84.96
C LEU A 642 5.23 -16.77 -86.09
N ILE A 643 4.50 -15.67 -85.91
CA ILE A 643 3.64 -15.11 -86.95
C ILE A 643 4.48 -14.70 -88.15
N ALA A 644 5.61 -14.00 -87.96
CA ALA A 644 6.51 -13.64 -89.05
C ALA A 644 6.99 -14.88 -89.83
N ASN A 645 7.43 -15.93 -89.13
CA ASN A 645 7.87 -17.18 -89.77
C ASN A 645 6.75 -17.91 -90.52
N ILE A 646 5.53 -17.94 -89.98
CA ILE A 646 4.36 -18.55 -90.64
C ILE A 646 3.96 -17.76 -91.88
N VAL A 647 3.92 -16.44 -91.78
CA VAL A 647 3.56 -15.54 -92.90
C VAL A 647 4.62 -15.62 -94.01
N ASP A 648 5.90 -15.80 -93.67
CA ASP A 648 6.99 -16.00 -94.63
C ASP A 648 7.00 -17.38 -95.32
N LEU A 649 6.25 -18.37 -94.83
CA LEU A 649 6.09 -19.68 -95.48
C LEU A 649 5.12 -19.64 -96.67
N PHE A 650 4.33 -18.57 -96.83
CA PHE A 650 3.43 -18.42 -97.98
C PHE A 650 4.19 -17.86 -99.19
N ASP A 651 4.12 -18.58 -100.31
CA ASP A 651 4.76 -18.19 -101.57
C ASP A 651 4.08 -17.00 -102.27
N ALA A 652 2.82 -16.72 -101.95
CA ALA A 652 2.08 -15.57 -102.47
C ALA A 652 2.51 -14.27 -101.75
N PRO A 653 2.70 -13.15 -102.47
CA PRO A 653 2.95 -11.86 -101.83
C PRO A 653 1.80 -11.44 -100.91
N LEU A 654 2.11 -11.18 -99.64
CA LEU A 654 1.18 -10.78 -98.57
C LEU A 654 1.59 -9.46 -97.94
N ALA A 655 0.62 -8.57 -97.73
CA ALA A 655 0.78 -7.34 -96.97
C ALA A 655 -0.43 -7.11 -96.03
N VAL A 656 -0.17 -6.57 -94.83
CA VAL A 656 -1.21 -6.11 -93.91
C VAL A 656 -1.24 -4.58 -93.96
N LEU A 657 -2.43 -3.99 -94.07
CA LEU A 657 -2.64 -2.55 -94.17
C LEU A 657 -3.44 -2.01 -92.98
N ASP A 658 -3.18 -0.77 -92.59
CA ASP A 658 -3.99 -0.03 -91.62
C ASP A 658 -5.16 0.75 -92.27
N SER A 659 -5.92 1.47 -91.45
CA SER A 659 -7.05 2.31 -91.90
C SER A 659 -6.65 3.41 -92.89
N ASP A 660 -5.39 3.83 -92.89
CA ASP A 660 -4.82 4.83 -93.78
C ASP A 660 -4.19 4.21 -95.05
N MET A 661 -4.36 2.90 -95.26
CA MET A 661 -3.75 2.11 -96.34
C MET A 661 -2.21 2.12 -96.31
N ARG A 662 -1.62 2.31 -95.12
CA ARG A 662 -0.18 2.13 -94.90
C ARG A 662 0.11 0.67 -94.64
N ILE A 663 1.26 0.21 -95.13
CA ILE A 663 1.70 -1.16 -94.91
C ILE A 663 2.21 -1.31 -93.48
N VAL A 664 1.58 -2.18 -92.70
CA VAL A 664 1.93 -2.46 -91.30
C VAL A 664 2.96 -3.59 -91.22
N THR A 665 2.80 -4.63 -92.04
CA THR A 665 3.75 -5.74 -92.14
C THR A 665 3.64 -6.45 -93.49
N THR A 666 4.71 -7.11 -93.93
CA THR A 666 4.79 -7.81 -95.22
C THR A 666 5.56 -9.12 -95.10
N ASN A 667 5.19 -10.10 -95.93
CA ASN A 667 5.96 -11.34 -96.06
C ASN A 667 7.15 -11.18 -97.02
N ARG A 668 8.07 -12.16 -96.98
CA ARG A 668 9.24 -12.22 -97.85
C ARG A 668 8.89 -12.14 -99.35
N ALA A 669 7.85 -12.85 -99.79
CA ALA A 669 7.44 -12.87 -101.19
C ALA A 669 7.01 -11.46 -101.68
N PHE A 670 6.33 -10.69 -100.83
CA PHE A 670 5.96 -9.29 -101.14
C PHE A 670 7.16 -8.36 -101.22
N ARG A 671 8.14 -8.48 -100.32
CA ARG A 671 9.37 -7.67 -100.39
C ARG A 671 10.16 -7.95 -101.67
N GLN A 672 10.18 -9.22 -102.11
CA GLN A 672 10.81 -9.61 -103.38
C GLN A 672 10.02 -9.11 -104.60
N TYR A 673 8.68 -9.17 -104.55
CA TYR A 673 7.79 -8.71 -105.61
C TYR A 673 7.85 -7.19 -105.82
N GLY A 674 7.72 -6.40 -104.74
CA GLY A 674 7.69 -4.94 -104.78
C GLY A 674 9.06 -4.26 -104.91
N GLN A 675 10.16 -5.03 -104.99
CA GLN A 675 11.54 -4.52 -105.00
C GLN A 675 11.85 -3.52 -103.87
N ILE A 676 11.19 -3.67 -102.72
CA ILE A 676 11.33 -2.76 -101.59
C ILE A 676 12.68 -3.04 -100.91
N LYS A 677 13.59 -2.07 -100.95
CA LYS A 677 14.97 -2.22 -100.43
C LYS A 677 15.10 -2.02 -98.91
N ALA A 678 14.05 -1.56 -98.22
CA ALA A 678 14.12 -1.16 -96.82
C ALA A 678 13.83 -2.33 -95.85
N THR A 679 14.48 -2.31 -94.69
CA THR A 679 14.25 -3.22 -93.56
C THR A 679 12.91 -2.98 -92.87
N ASP A 680 12.32 -1.78 -93.02
CA ASP A 680 11.01 -1.41 -92.46
C ASP A 680 10.00 -1.14 -93.60
N ALA A 681 8.99 -1.99 -93.71
CA ALA A 681 7.91 -1.86 -94.70
C ALA A 681 6.84 -0.81 -94.30
N SER A 682 6.99 -0.22 -93.10
CA SER A 682 6.07 0.68 -92.41
C SER A 682 5.88 2.05 -93.06
N ASP A 683 6.83 2.46 -93.91
CA ASP A 683 6.90 3.81 -94.49
C ASP A 683 6.18 3.95 -95.84
N TYR A 684 5.72 2.84 -96.42
CA TYR A 684 5.10 2.82 -97.74
C TYR A 684 3.57 2.76 -97.65
N ARG A 685 2.90 3.57 -98.47
CA ARG A 685 1.46 3.45 -98.70
C ARG A 685 1.19 2.55 -99.89
N LEU A 686 0.10 1.78 -99.86
CA LEU A 686 -0.28 0.90 -100.97
C LEU A 686 -0.36 1.65 -102.32
N ARG A 687 -0.78 2.93 -102.30
CA ARG A 687 -0.84 3.82 -103.47
C ARG A 687 0.50 4.06 -104.16
N GLU A 688 1.61 3.98 -103.43
CA GLU A 688 2.95 4.24 -103.96
C GLU A 688 3.52 3.02 -104.70
N LEU A 689 2.90 1.86 -104.53
CA LEU A 689 3.32 0.58 -105.10
C LEU A 689 2.38 0.09 -106.22
N ILE A 690 1.31 0.83 -106.52
CA ILE A 690 0.30 0.51 -107.55
C ILE A 690 0.16 1.71 -108.49
N HIS A 691 -0.23 1.48 -109.74
CA HIS A 691 -0.44 2.53 -110.74
C HIS A 691 -1.46 3.60 -110.30
N GLU A 692 -1.20 4.89 -110.56
CA GLU A 692 -2.03 6.02 -110.08
C GLU A 692 -3.50 5.97 -110.49
N SER A 693 -3.83 5.20 -111.54
CA SER A 693 -5.20 5.03 -112.05
C SER A 693 -6.03 3.96 -111.34
N ALA A 694 -5.49 3.28 -110.32
CA ALA A 694 -6.19 2.23 -109.60
C ALA A 694 -7.21 2.80 -108.58
N ASP A 695 -8.47 2.35 -108.67
CA ASP A 695 -9.51 2.75 -107.72
C ASP A 695 -9.43 1.93 -106.43
N LEU A 696 -8.95 2.55 -105.35
CA LEU A 696 -8.80 1.94 -104.03
C LEU A 696 -9.99 2.19 -103.09
N ARG A 697 -11.03 2.92 -103.55
CA ARG A 697 -12.26 3.14 -102.77
C ARG A 697 -12.93 1.84 -102.29
N PRO A 698 -12.95 0.74 -103.07
CA PRO A 698 -13.52 -0.53 -102.61
C PRO A 698 -12.78 -1.16 -101.43
N LEU A 699 -11.47 -0.93 -101.29
CA LEU A 699 -10.67 -1.39 -100.15
C LEU A 699 -10.90 -0.52 -98.92
N GLN A 700 -10.98 0.80 -99.10
CA GLN A 700 -11.31 1.74 -98.02
C GLN A 700 -12.71 1.48 -97.46
N ALA A 701 -13.67 1.09 -98.30
CA ALA A 701 -15.01 0.71 -97.86
C ALA A 701 -15.02 -0.56 -96.97
N LEU A 702 -14.07 -1.49 -97.14
CA LEU A 702 -13.94 -2.68 -96.30
C LEU A 702 -13.40 -2.38 -94.90
N LEU A 703 -12.64 -1.29 -94.75
CA LEU A 703 -12.15 -0.82 -93.46
C LEU A 703 -13.20 -0.03 -92.66
N ALA A 704 -14.22 0.51 -93.34
CA ALA A 704 -15.30 1.30 -92.73
C ALA A 704 -16.54 0.47 -92.33
N ASP A 705 -16.61 -0.81 -92.75
CA ASP A 705 -17.75 -1.69 -92.48
C ASP A 705 -17.48 -2.54 -91.21
N GLU A 706 -18.06 -2.14 -90.08
CA GLU A 706 -17.86 -2.79 -88.76
C GLU A 706 -18.79 -4.01 -88.52
N SER A 707 -19.52 -4.48 -89.54
CA SER A 707 -20.47 -5.58 -89.40
C SER A 707 -19.83 -6.99 -89.52
N GLN A 708 -20.52 -8.05 -89.08
CA GLN A 708 -19.94 -9.40 -88.86
C GLN A 708 -19.35 -10.07 -90.13
N THR A 709 -18.18 -10.72 -89.95
CA THR A 709 -17.38 -11.52 -90.91
C THR A 709 -17.47 -11.10 -92.38
N PRO A 710 -16.64 -10.14 -92.82
CA PRO A 710 -16.64 -9.71 -94.22
C PRO A 710 -16.04 -10.81 -95.11
N GLU A 711 -16.76 -11.20 -96.16
CA GLU A 711 -16.23 -12.08 -97.20
C GLU A 711 -15.01 -11.45 -97.88
N PRO A 712 -13.98 -12.25 -98.26
CA PRO A 712 -12.81 -11.74 -98.96
C PRO A 712 -13.25 -11.08 -100.28
N ARG A 713 -12.95 -9.79 -100.46
CA ARG A 713 -13.22 -9.10 -101.71
C ARG A 713 -12.01 -9.18 -102.61
N THR A 714 -12.25 -9.59 -103.84
CA THR A 714 -11.20 -9.59 -104.87
C THR A 714 -11.41 -8.45 -105.83
N LEU A 715 -10.36 -7.66 -106.04
CA LEU A 715 -10.31 -6.56 -106.99
C LEU A 715 -9.27 -6.91 -108.05
N GLU A 716 -9.63 -6.79 -109.32
CA GLU A 716 -8.66 -6.89 -110.40
C GLU A 716 -8.17 -5.48 -110.72
N LEU A 717 -6.88 -5.23 -110.46
CA LEU A 717 -6.24 -3.98 -110.81
C LEU A 717 -5.42 -4.14 -112.09
N PRO A 718 -5.43 -3.16 -113.00
CA PRO A 718 -4.51 -3.15 -114.13
C PRO A 718 -3.05 -3.07 -113.61
N SER A 719 -2.18 -3.90 -114.20
CA SER A 719 -0.75 -4.12 -113.88
C SER A 719 -0.09 -3.09 -112.94
N ALA A 720 0.33 -3.53 -111.76
CA ALA A 720 0.90 -2.70 -110.70
C ALA A 720 2.40 -2.36 -110.84
N ILE A 721 2.97 -2.39 -112.05
CA ILE A 721 4.38 -2.01 -112.26
C ILE A 721 4.45 -1.00 -113.41
N PRO A 722 5.07 0.19 -113.23
CA PRO A 722 5.33 1.09 -114.34
C PRO A 722 6.25 0.38 -115.35
N ASN A 723 5.76 0.21 -116.58
CA ASN A 723 6.43 -0.43 -117.74
C ASN A 723 6.49 -1.97 -117.81
N SER A 724 5.55 -2.71 -117.21
CA SER A 724 5.40 -4.16 -117.53
C SER A 724 4.13 -4.43 -118.34
N THR A 725 4.25 -5.07 -119.52
CA THR A 725 3.13 -5.68 -120.26
C THR A 725 2.83 -7.07 -119.67
N GLY A 726 2.52 -7.11 -118.38
CA GLY A 726 2.15 -8.33 -117.65
C GLY A 726 0.64 -8.47 -117.48
N PRO A 727 0.13 -9.67 -117.14
CA PRO A 727 -1.29 -9.89 -116.87
C PRO A 727 -1.79 -8.99 -115.72
N ALA A 728 -3.11 -8.73 -115.70
CA ALA A 728 -3.75 -7.97 -114.63
C ALA A 728 -3.42 -8.57 -113.25
N LEU A 729 -3.37 -7.72 -112.23
CA LEU A 729 -2.99 -8.16 -110.90
C LEU A 729 -4.26 -8.34 -110.07
N ARG A 730 -4.47 -9.55 -109.57
CA ARG A 730 -5.63 -9.89 -108.78
C ARG A 730 -5.30 -9.67 -107.30
N LEU A 731 -6.01 -8.73 -106.71
CA LEU A 731 -5.80 -8.27 -105.34
C LEU A 731 -6.95 -8.77 -104.48
N THR A 732 -6.69 -9.76 -103.64
CA THR A 732 -7.70 -10.28 -102.70
C THR A 732 -7.43 -9.73 -101.32
N ALA A 733 -8.40 -8.96 -100.82
CA ALA A 733 -8.33 -8.30 -99.53
C ALA A 733 -9.36 -8.89 -98.57
N GLN A 734 -8.90 -9.15 -97.34
CA GLN A 734 -9.71 -9.70 -96.27
C GLN A 734 -9.45 -8.91 -94.98
N PRO A 735 -10.48 -8.38 -94.31
CA PRO A 735 -10.30 -7.67 -93.05
C PRO A 735 -9.93 -8.63 -91.91
N ILE A 736 -8.96 -8.22 -91.09
CA ILE A 736 -8.53 -8.90 -89.87
C ILE A 736 -9.19 -8.21 -88.68
N ARG A 737 -9.87 -8.97 -87.82
CA ARG A 737 -10.36 -8.45 -86.55
C ARG A 737 -9.20 -8.22 -85.59
N ALA A 738 -9.01 -6.97 -85.18
CA ALA A 738 -8.18 -6.67 -84.03
C ALA A 738 -8.88 -7.14 -82.73
N PRO A 739 -8.13 -7.60 -81.71
CA PRO A 739 -8.69 -7.79 -80.38
C PRO A 739 -9.22 -6.46 -79.81
N GLU A 740 -10.18 -6.53 -78.87
CA GLU A 740 -11.03 -5.41 -78.40
C GLU A 740 -10.30 -4.05 -78.33
N GLY A 741 -10.74 -3.09 -79.16
CA GLY A 741 -10.26 -1.71 -79.18
C GLY A 741 -9.13 -1.39 -80.18
N GLY A 742 -8.61 -2.36 -80.93
CA GLY A 742 -7.61 -2.12 -81.97
C GLY A 742 -8.20 -1.57 -83.29
N ALA A 743 -7.42 -0.75 -84.02
CA ALA A 743 -7.82 -0.23 -85.32
C ALA A 743 -8.02 -1.37 -86.35
N PRO A 744 -8.98 -1.26 -87.28
CA PRO A 744 -9.23 -2.28 -88.29
C PRO A 744 -8.00 -2.44 -89.20
N LEU A 745 -7.60 -3.69 -89.45
CA LEU A 745 -6.49 -4.06 -90.33
C LEU A 745 -7.00 -4.85 -91.54
N LEU A 746 -6.34 -4.71 -92.68
CA LEU A 746 -6.69 -5.42 -93.92
C LEU A 746 -5.53 -6.33 -94.35
N LEU A 747 -5.76 -7.64 -94.44
CA LEU A 747 -4.83 -8.57 -95.08
C LEU A 747 -5.04 -8.54 -96.59
N VAL A 748 -3.95 -8.45 -97.34
CA VAL A 748 -3.98 -8.30 -98.79
C VAL A 748 -3.02 -9.30 -99.44
N THR A 749 -3.54 -10.09 -100.36
CA THR A 749 -2.80 -11.05 -101.21
C THR A 749 -2.73 -10.55 -102.65
N PHE A 750 -1.60 -10.79 -103.31
CA PHE A 750 -1.36 -10.37 -104.69
C PHE A 750 -1.12 -11.61 -105.56
N ASP A 751 -2.11 -11.98 -106.36
CA ASP A 751 -1.99 -13.08 -107.30
C ASP A 751 -1.81 -12.55 -108.73
N PRO A 752 -0.90 -13.15 -109.54
CA PRO A 752 -0.89 -12.88 -110.97
C PRO A 752 -2.20 -13.42 -111.56
N ALA A 753 -3.00 -12.59 -112.24
CA ALA A 753 -4.21 -13.09 -112.89
C ALA A 753 -3.80 -14.12 -113.95
N SER A 754 -4.20 -15.36 -113.73
CA SER A 754 -4.07 -16.42 -114.73
C SER A 754 -4.85 -16.00 -115.97
N ILE A 755 -4.16 -15.89 -117.09
CA ILE A 755 -4.76 -15.67 -118.41
C ILE A 755 -5.64 -16.88 -118.70
N SER A 756 -6.96 -16.70 -118.62
CA SER A 756 -7.92 -17.59 -119.27
C SER A 756 -8.43 -16.93 -120.53
#